data_AF-A0A0J9R7G9-F1
#
_entry.id   AF-A0A0J9R7G9-F1
#
_cell.length_a   1.000
_cell.length_b   1.000
_cell.length_c   1.000
_cell.angle_alpha   90.00
_cell.angle_beta   90.00
_cell.angle_gamma   90.00
#
_symmetry.space_group_name_H-M   'P 1'
#
loop_
_entity.id
_entity.type
_entity.pdbx_description
1 polymer ?
#
loop_
_entity_poly.entity_id
_entity_poly.type
_entity_poly.pdbx_seq_one_letter_code
_entity_poly.pdbx_strand_id
1 'polypeptide(L)'
;MSSEEMLYAQGAKIWVPHAELVWESATLEESYRKGAGFLKICTESGKLKEVKLKADGSDLPPLRNPAILVGQNDLTTLSYLHEPGVLHNLRVRFCERQIIYTYCGIILVAINPYAEMPLYGPSIIRAYRGHAMGDLEPHIFALAEEAYTKLERENCNLSIIVSGESGAGKTVSAKYAMRYFAAVGGSESETQVERKVLASSPIMEAFGNAKTTRNDNSSRFGKFTKLLFRNQMGVMFLQGATMHTYLLEKSRVVYQAQGERNYHIFYQLCAARSKYPELVLDHQDKFQFLNMGGAPEIERVSDAEQFNETVQAMTVLGFSIQQIADIVKILAGILHLGNIQVSKKFNEGSEEEDSDSCDIFHNDIHLQITGDLLRVSADDLRRWLLMRKIESVNEYVLIPNSIEAAQAARDALAKHIYAKLFQYIVGVLNKSLNNGSKQCSFIGVLDIYGFETFEVNSFEQFCINYANEKLQQQFNQHVFKLEQEEYLKEGITWTMIDFYDNQPCIDLIESRLGVLDLLDEECRMPKGSDESWAGKLIGKCNKFPHFEKPRFGTTSFFIKHFSDTVEYDVNGFLEKNRDTVSKELTQVLSESNMSLAKQVMTLEEIDTLSVDSAKSSTLGGRVVISAGRKQQGNDTRRRVVPSKQHRKTVGSQFQESLASLISTLHATTPHYVRCIKPNDDKVAFKWETAKIIQQLRACGVLETVRISAAGFPSRWLYPDFYMRYQLLVYRSKLDKNDMKLSCRNIVMKWIQDEDKYRFGNTQIFFRAGQVAFLEQVRANLRKKYITIVQSVVRRFIYRRQFLRIQEVINGIQKHARGYLARERTQKMREARAGLILSKYARGWLCRRRYLRLRHSISGIQTYARGMLARNKFHAMRDHYRAVQIQRFVRGALARRAYQKRRRNIIICQAAIRRFLARRKFKRMKAEAKTISHMENKYMGLENKIISMQQRIDELNRDNSNLKHKTSEISVLKMKLELKKTLEAEFKNVKAACQDKDKLIEALNKQLEAERDEKMQLLEENGHAQEEWISQKQTWRLENEELRRQIDEIIDMAKNAEVSQRNQEDRMLAEIDNRELNEAYQRAIKDKEVIENENFMLKEELSRLTAGSFSLHGRKASNASSQNEDDVGYASAKNTLDINRPPDLLSKNYSYNDSTSLVVKLRSILEEEKQKHKVLQEQYIKLSSRHKPTEDSFRSACRLAGRGT
;
A
#
# COMPACT_ATOMS: atom_id res chain seq x y z
N MET A 1 -28.50 21.87 0.89
CA MET A 1 -27.89 20.94 1.86
C MET A 1 -26.84 21.71 2.64
N SER A 2 -26.82 21.60 3.97
CA SER A 2 -25.68 22.07 4.77
C SER A 2 -24.46 21.17 4.54
N SER A 3 -23.30 21.58 5.08
CA SER A 3 -22.13 20.72 5.17
C SER A 3 -22.42 19.46 5.99
N GLU A 4 -23.21 19.57 7.08
CA GLU A 4 -23.58 18.41 7.91
C GLU A 4 -24.39 17.36 7.11
N GLU A 5 -25.40 17.81 6.35
CA GLU A 5 -26.27 16.93 5.55
C GLU A 5 -25.51 16.18 4.43
N MET A 6 -24.35 16.68 3.99
CA MET A 6 -23.48 15.97 3.04
C MET A 6 -22.49 15.00 3.70
N LEU A 7 -22.18 15.19 4.99
CA LEU A 7 -21.26 14.33 5.74
C LEU A 7 -22.00 13.16 6.41
N TYR A 8 -23.16 13.42 7.01
CA TYR A 8 -24.04 12.41 7.64
C TYR A 8 -25.00 11.78 6.62
N ALA A 9 -24.48 11.33 5.48
CA ALA A 9 -25.24 10.65 4.43
C ALA A 9 -25.40 9.15 4.72
N GLN A 10 -26.41 8.51 4.12
CA GLN A 10 -26.58 7.05 4.11
C GLN A 10 -25.27 6.34 3.70
N GLY A 11 -24.85 5.35 4.48
CA GLY A 11 -23.59 4.62 4.34
C GLY A 11 -22.36 5.31 4.95
N ALA A 12 -22.47 6.51 5.51
CA ALA A 12 -21.38 7.11 6.28
C ALA A 12 -21.15 6.38 7.61
N LYS A 13 -19.89 6.28 8.03
CA LYS A 13 -19.50 5.67 9.32
C LYS A 13 -19.36 6.73 10.42
N ILE A 14 -19.85 6.38 11.60
CA ILE A 14 -19.80 7.18 12.83
C ILE A 14 -19.25 6.35 14.01
N TRP A 15 -19.07 7.02 15.14
CA TRP A 15 -18.78 6.46 16.45
C TRP A 15 -19.96 6.71 17.40
N VAL A 16 -20.32 5.72 18.21
CA VAL A 16 -21.35 5.83 19.24
C VAL A 16 -20.85 5.31 20.59
N PRO A 17 -21.31 5.87 21.72
CA PRO A 17 -20.89 5.40 23.04
C PRO A 17 -21.25 3.94 23.29
N HIS A 18 -20.33 3.20 23.90
CA HIS A 18 -20.46 1.80 24.29
C HIS A 18 -19.86 1.58 25.68
N ALA A 19 -20.47 0.75 26.53
CA ALA A 19 -20.02 0.58 27.92
C ALA A 19 -18.57 0.05 28.02
N GLU A 20 -18.29 -1.11 27.40
CA GLU A 20 -16.98 -1.77 27.50
C GLU A 20 -15.91 -1.15 26.57
N LEU A 21 -16.24 -1.01 25.28
CA LEU A 21 -15.32 -0.47 24.26
C LEU A 21 -15.13 1.05 24.31
N VAL A 22 -15.85 1.77 25.18
CA VAL A 22 -16.06 3.23 25.21
C VAL A 22 -16.75 3.78 23.95
N TRP A 23 -16.29 3.37 22.76
CA TRP A 23 -16.82 3.77 21.45
C TRP A 23 -16.95 2.56 20.50
N GLU A 24 -18.15 2.30 19.99
CA GLU A 24 -18.43 1.32 18.92
C GLU A 24 -18.60 2.07 17.58
N SER A 25 -18.23 1.46 16.46
CA SER A 25 -18.51 2.05 15.14
C SER A 25 -19.84 1.58 14.58
N ALA A 26 -20.54 2.49 13.89
CA ALA A 26 -21.80 2.20 13.23
C ALA A 26 -21.87 2.87 11.84
N THR A 27 -22.73 2.34 10.96
CA THR A 27 -23.10 2.93 9.66
C THR A 27 -24.50 3.53 9.72
N LEU A 28 -24.70 4.68 9.06
CA LEU A 28 -26.00 5.33 8.93
C LEU A 28 -26.86 4.64 7.85
N GLU A 29 -28.05 4.18 8.22
CA GLU A 29 -29.02 3.58 7.29
C GLU A 29 -29.82 4.63 6.51
N GLU A 30 -30.00 5.81 7.08
CA GLU A 30 -30.69 6.94 6.46
C GLU A 30 -29.82 8.22 6.55
N SER A 31 -29.87 9.08 5.52
CA SER A 31 -29.17 10.37 5.55
C SER A 31 -29.83 11.32 6.55
N TYR A 32 -29.03 11.97 7.39
CA TYR A 32 -29.49 13.02 8.29
C TYR A 32 -30.14 14.18 7.53
N ARG A 33 -31.19 14.75 8.12
CA ARG A 33 -31.87 15.98 7.68
C ARG A 33 -31.93 16.91 8.87
N LYS A 34 -31.65 18.20 8.67
CA LYS A 34 -31.61 19.16 9.78
C LYS A 34 -32.96 19.22 10.52
N GLY A 35 -32.94 18.95 11.83
CA GLY A 35 -34.13 18.85 12.68
C GLY A 35 -34.69 17.44 12.90
N ALA A 36 -34.04 16.38 12.42
CA ALA A 36 -34.41 15.00 12.77
C ALA A 36 -34.06 14.68 14.24
N GLY A 37 -35.04 14.22 15.02
CA GLY A 37 -34.86 13.89 16.45
C GLY A 37 -34.17 12.55 16.74
N PHE A 38 -33.88 11.75 15.71
CA PHE A 38 -33.17 10.48 15.84
C PHE A 38 -32.37 10.11 14.57
N LEU A 39 -31.35 9.28 14.74
CA LEU A 39 -30.58 8.64 13.67
C LEU A 39 -30.74 7.12 13.74
N LYS A 40 -31.09 6.49 12.62
CA LYS A 40 -31.07 5.03 12.46
C LYS A 40 -29.69 4.55 12.05
N ILE A 41 -29.13 3.64 12.81
CA ILE A 41 -27.76 3.16 12.65
C ILE A 41 -27.70 1.64 12.71
N CYS A 42 -26.78 1.05 11.96
CA CYS A 42 -26.41 -0.36 12.07
C CYS A 42 -25.01 -0.44 12.69
N THR A 43 -24.85 -1.16 13.80
CA THR A 43 -23.54 -1.32 14.47
C THR A 43 -22.66 -2.34 13.73
N GLU A 44 -21.33 -2.33 13.99
CA GLU A 44 -20.46 -3.40 13.47
C GLU A 44 -20.80 -4.80 14.04
N SER A 45 -21.56 -4.87 15.13
CA SER A 45 -22.21 -6.09 15.64
C SER A 45 -23.52 -6.48 14.92
N GLY A 46 -23.90 -5.78 13.84
CA GLY A 46 -25.07 -6.06 13.01
C GLY A 46 -26.43 -5.68 13.62
N LYS A 47 -26.42 -5.00 14.78
CA LYS A 47 -27.65 -4.60 15.49
C LYS A 47 -28.10 -3.22 14.99
N LEU A 48 -29.35 -3.13 14.57
CA LEU A 48 -30.00 -1.85 14.32
C LEU A 48 -30.32 -1.15 15.65
N LYS A 49 -30.02 0.15 15.73
CA LYS A 49 -30.20 0.98 16.92
C LYS A 49 -30.65 2.38 16.50
N GLU A 50 -31.39 3.07 17.37
CA GLU A 50 -31.78 4.47 17.15
C GLU A 50 -31.11 5.37 18.19
N VAL A 51 -30.38 6.38 17.73
CA VAL A 51 -29.70 7.38 18.58
C VAL A 51 -30.56 8.63 18.59
N LYS A 52 -31.04 9.05 19.77
CA LYS A 52 -31.79 10.31 19.94
C LYS A 52 -30.83 11.50 19.81
N LEU A 53 -31.27 12.56 19.14
CA LEU A 53 -30.55 13.83 19.01
C LEU A 53 -31.24 14.94 19.80
N LYS A 54 -30.46 15.92 20.27
CA LYS A 54 -31.00 17.20 20.78
C LYS A 54 -31.53 18.04 19.62
N ALA A 55 -32.62 18.78 19.85
CA ALA A 55 -33.33 19.56 18.82
C ALA A 55 -32.43 20.60 18.10
N ASP A 56 -31.43 21.15 18.80
CA ASP A 56 -30.49 22.16 18.27
C ASP A 56 -29.46 21.57 17.30
N GLY A 57 -29.37 20.24 17.18
CA GLY A 57 -28.40 19.54 16.31
C GLY A 57 -26.95 19.55 16.81
N SER A 58 -26.71 20.05 18.03
CA SER A 58 -25.39 20.17 18.67
C SER A 58 -24.79 18.83 19.15
N ASP A 59 -25.57 17.75 19.13
CA ASP A 59 -25.26 16.45 19.75
C ASP A 59 -25.11 15.32 18.71
N LEU A 60 -24.50 15.64 17.56
CA LEU A 60 -24.29 14.69 16.46
C LEU A 60 -23.10 13.75 16.76
N PRO A 61 -23.26 12.41 16.57
CA PRO A 61 -22.23 11.43 16.93
C PRO A 61 -20.97 11.53 16.04
N PRO A 62 -19.75 11.46 16.58
CA PRO A 62 -18.52 11.76 15.83
C PRO A 62 -18.33 10.90 14.56
N LEU A 63 -18.05 11.55 13.42
CA LEU A 63 -17.77 10.87 12.15
C LEU A 63 -16.46 10.05 12.20
N ARG A 64 -16.46 8.85 11.62
CA ARG A 64 -15.25 8.01 11.52
C ARG A 64 -14.38 8.46 10.35
N ASN A 65 -13.07 8.49 10.56
CA ASN A 65 -12.11 8.85 9.52
C ASN A 65 -12.16 7.86 8.33
N PRO A 66 -12.02 8.34 7.07
CA PRO A 66 -11.89 7.47 5.91
C PRO A 66 -10.70 6.51 6.06
N ALA A 67 -10.85 5.25 5.62
CA ALA A 67 -9.87 4.19 5.87
C ALA A 67 -8.42 4.51 5.43
N ILE A 68 -8.25 5.34 4.39
CA ILE A 68 -6.93 5.81 3.91
C ILE A 68 -6.16 6.68 4.94
N LEU A 69 -6.86 7.25 5.93
CA LEU A 69 -6.26 8.04 7.02
C LEU A 69 -6.11 7.22 8.32
N VAL A 70 -6.49 5.94 8.34
CA VAL A 70 -6.40 5.10 9.54
C VAL A 70 -5.03 4.44 9.63
N GLY A 71 -4.39 4.58 10.80
CA GLY A 71 -3.04 4.06 11.05
C GLY A 71 -1.91 4.93 10.49
N GLN A 72 -2.18 6.21 10.17
CA GLN A 72 -1.17 7.19 9.76
C GLN A 72 -0.14 7.47 10.87
N ASN A 73 1.05 7.96 10.49
CA ASN A 73 2.18 8.15 11.41
C ASN A 73 2.01 9.35 12.38
N ASP A 74 1.24 10.37 12.01
CA ASP A 74 0.82 11.46 12.91
C ASP A 74 -0.71 11.57 12.95
N LEU A 75 -1.25 11.70 14.17
CA LEU A 75 -2.67 11.91 14.44
C LEU A 75 -3.20 13.24 13.89
N THR A 76 -2.39 14.29 13.71
CA THR A 76 -2.89 15.58 13.14
C THR A 76 -3.39 15.43 11.69
N THR A 77 -2.91 14.41 10.96
CA THR A 77 -3.32 14.10 9.59
C THR A 77 -4.77 13.57 9.48
N LEU A 78 -5.41 13.27 10.61
CA LEU A 78 -6.81 12.84 10.67
C LEU A 78 -7.76 14.00 10.35
N SER A 79 -8.56 13.85 9.28
CA SER A 79 -9.59 14.84 8.93
C SER A 79 -10.58 15.11 10.06
N TYR A 80 -10.96 14.09 10.83
CA TYR A 80 -11.75 14.22 12.05
C TYR A 80 -10.85 13.93 13.25
N LEU A 81 -10.32 14.99 13.85
CA LEU A 81 -9.45 14.94 15.02
C LEU A 81 -10.29 15.03 16.29
N HIS A 82 -10.61 13.88 16.88
CA HIS A 82 -11.44 13.73 18.08
C HIS A 82 -11.10 12.43 18.82
N GLU A 83 -11.62 12.27 20.03
CA GLU A 83 -11.29 11.16 20.94
C GLU A 83 -11.38 9.75 20.30
N PRO A 84 -12.52 9.28 19.75
CA PRO A 84 -12.59 7.97 19.12
C PRO A 84 -11.75 7.86 17.84
N GLY A 85 -11.50 8.97 17.14
CA GLY A 85 -10.60 9.01 15.97
C GLY A 85 -9.15 8.71 16.33
N VAL A 86 -8.66 9.32 17.42
CA VAL A 86 -7.33 9.06 18.00
C VAL A 86 -7.24 7.64 18.53
N LEU A 87 -8.20 7.24 19.36
CA LEU A 87 -8.23 5.93 20.01
C LEU A 87 -8.24 4.78 18.99
N HIS A 88 -9.01 4.89 17.90
CA HIS A 88 -9.04 3.89 16.84
C HIS A 88 -7.74 3.84 16.04
N ASN A 89 -7.10 4.99 15.74
CA ASN A 89 -5.82 5.00 15.02
C ASN A 89 -4.73 4.31 15.86
N LEU A 90 -4.58 4.69 17.13
CA LEU A 90 -3.64 4.07 18.07
C LEU A 90 -3.92 2.56 18.24
N ARG A 91 -5.19 2.15 18.35
CA ARG A 91 -5.58 0.73 18.42
C ARG A 91 -5.14 -0.05 17.18
N VAL A 92 -5.37 0.48 15.98
CA VAL A 92 -4.96 -0.15 14.72
C VAL A 92 -3.43 -0.27 14.62
N ARG A 93 -2.69 0.79 14.97
CA ARG A 93 -1.22 0.76 14.94
C ARG A 93 -0.65 -0.28 15.91
N PHE A 94 -1.15 -0.29 17.15
CA PHE A 94 -0.66 -1.19 18.19
C PHE A 94 -1.10 -2.65 17.99
N CYS A 95 -2.39 -2.91 17.72
CA CYS A 95 -2.94 -4.26 17.68
C CYS A 95 -2.78 -4.95 16.32
N GLU A 96 -2.94 -4.23 15.21
CA GLU A 96 -2.96 -4.82 13.86
C GLU A 96 -1.60 -4.73 13.15
N ARG A 97 -0.73 -3.79 13.58
CA ARG A 97 0.61 -3.57 12.97
C ARG A 97 1.78 -3.71 13.94
N GLN A 98 1.53 -3.90 15.24
CA GLN A 98 2.54 -3.96 16.31
C GLN A 98 3.43 -2.70 16.41
N ILE A 99 2.97 -1.55 15.90
CA ILE A 99 3.71 -0.28 15.95
C ILE A 99 3.35 0.45 17.25
N ILE A 100 4.36 0.61 18.12
CA ILE A 100 4.22 1.19 19.46
C ILE A 100 4.30 2.72 19.50
N TYR A 101 4.86 3.34 18.47
CA TYR A 101 5.12 4.78 18.40
C TYR A 101 4.21 5.48 17.37
N THR A 102 3.66 6.64 17.74
CA THR A 102 2.82 7.48 16.87
C THR A 102 3.01 8.95 17.23
N TYR A 103 3.11 9.85 16.25
CA TYR A 103 3.13 11.28 16.53
C TYR A 103 1.73 11.83 16.81
N CYS A 104 1.69 12.92 17.57
CA CYS A 104 0.52 13.75 17.79
C CYS A 104 0.96 15.22 17.73
N GLY A 105 1.27 15.68 16.52
CA GLY A 105 1.99 16.94 16.29
C GLY A 105 3.37 16.88 16.93
N ILE A 106 3.65 17.79 17.86
CA ILE A 106 4.97 17.86 18.56
C ILE A 106 5.18 16.75 19.60
N ILE A 107 4.16 15.95 19.90
CA ILE A 107 4.23 14.86 20.89
C ILE A 107 4.59 13.54 20.20
N LEU A 108 5.50 12.76 20.81
CA LEU A 108 5.61 11.33 20.57
C LEU A 108 4.75 10.54 21.57
N VAL A 109 3.73 9.83 21.10
CA VAL A 109 2.98 8.85 21.88
C VAL A 109 3.68 7.50 21.79
N ALA A 110 3.93 6.88 22.94
CA ALA A 110 4.62 5.60 23.07
C ALA A 110 3.78 4.63 23.90
N ILE A 111 3.37 3.50 23.33
CA ILE A 111 2.53 2.49 24.01
C ILE A 111 3.39 1.29 24.40
N ASN A 112 3.43 0.92 25.69
CA ASN A 112 4.28 -0.16 26.18
C ASN A 112 3.86 -1.52 25.57
N PRO A 113 4.71 -2.21 24.76
CA PRO A 113 4.34 -3.48 24.14
C PRO A 113 4.21 -4.66 25.11
N TYR A 114 4.81 -4.58 26.31
CA TYR A 114 5.03 -5.71 27.22
C TYR A 114 5.77 -6.91 26.57
N ALA A 115 6.59 -6.63 25.54
CA ALA A 115 7.46 -7.57 24.86
C ALA A 115 8.74 -6.87 24.39
N GLU A 116 9.85 -7.60 24.29
CA GLU A 116 11.05 -7.07 23.65
C GLU A 116 10.84 -6.95 22.14
N MET A 117 11.28 -5.82 21.57
CA MET A 117 11.11 -5.49 20.15
C MET A 117 12.46 -5.11 19.55
N PRO A 118 12.79 -5.57 18.32
CA PRO A 118 14.10 -5.32 17.69
C PRO A 118 14.28 -3.87 17.16
N LEU A 119 13.63 -2.88 17.78
CA LEU A 119 13.59 -1.48 17.37
C LEU A 119 14.77 -0.64 17.88
N TYR A 120 15.56 -1.17 18.83
CA TYR A 120 16.59 -0.43 19.57
C TYR A 120 18.03 -0.89 19.24
N GLY A 121 18.22 -1.49 18.06
CA GLY A 121 19.52 -1.97 17.59
C GLY A 121 20.45 -0.85 17.07
N PRO A 122 21.79 -1.05 17.05
CA PRO A 122 22.74 -0.04 16.56
C PRO A 122 22.55 0.35 15.09
N SER A 123 22.07 -0.58 14.26
CA SER A 123 21.67 -0.34 12.87
C SER A 123 20.56 0.71 12.75
N ILE A 124 19.61 0.70 13.67
CA ILE A 124 18.46 1.61 13.67
C ILE A 124 18.88 3.00 14.18
N ILE A 125 19.78 3.07 15.17
CA ILE A 125 20.42 4.34 15.58
C ILE A 125 21.10 5.01 14.38
N ARG A 126 21.88 4.26 13.59
CA ARG A 126 22.52 4.76 12.36
C ARG A 126 21.52 5.16 11.27
N ALA A 127 20.37 4.51 11.19
CA ALA A 127 19.34 4.80 10.19
C ALA A 127 18.57 6.11 10.50
N TYR A 128 18.33 6.44 11.76
CA TYR A 128 17.66 7.71 12.13
C TYR A 128 18.57 8.93 12.03
N ARG A 129 19.90 8.75 12.15
CA ARG A 129 20.87 9.86 12.03
C ARG A 129 20.75 10.59 10.70
N GLY A 130 20.80 11.92 10.72
CA GLY A 130 20.76 12.81 9.56
C GLY A 130 19.42 12.97 8.85
N HIS A 131 18.35 12.30 9.30
CA HIS A 131 17.01 12.36 8.71
C HIS A 131 16.11 13.34 9.48
N ALA A 132 15.19 14.02 8.79
CA ALA A 132 14.30 14.97 9.44
C ALA A 132 13.11 14.28 10.13
N MET A 133 12.56 14.93 11.17
CA MET A 133 11.37 14.46 11.87
C MET A 133 10.16 14.39 10.92
N GLY A 134 9.84 13.17 10.47
CA GLY A 134 8.73 12.89 9.53
C GLY A 134 9.13 12.14 8.26
N ASP A 135 10.42 12.11 7.91
CA ASP A 135 10.94 11.32 6.77
C ASP A 135 10.86 9.80 7.04
N LEU A 136 11.08 9.42 8.30
CA LEU A 136 11.06 8.05 8.81
C LEU A 136 9.85 7.82 9.73
N GLU A 137 9.62 6.56 10.11
CA GLU A 137 8.52 6.22 11.02
C GLU A 137 8.69 6.87 12.41
N PRO A 138 7.60 7.06 13.18
CA PRO A 138 7.68 7.63 14.52
C PRO A 138 8.55 6.77 15.44
N HIS A 139 9.56 7.38 16.07
CA HIS A 139 10.46 6.68 16.99
C HIS A 139 11.06 7.63 18.02
N ILE A 140 11.46 7.09 19.18
CA ILE A 140 12.18 7.88 20.20
C ILE A 140 13.51 8.43 19.67
N PHE A 141 14.16 7.72 18.75
CA PHE A 141 15.38 8.17 18.08
C PHE A 141 15.15 9.35 17.13
N ALA A 142 14.02 9.44 16.43
CA ALA A 142 13.71 10.60 15.59
C ALA A 142 13.50 11.86 16.44
N LEU A 143 12.90 11.75 17.62
CA LEU A 143 12.76 12.86 18.56
C LEU A 143 14.11 13.29 19.16
N ALA A 144 15.01 12.33 19.41
CA ALA A 144 16.36 12.60 19.88
C ALA A 144 17.24 13.22 18.78
N GLU A 145 17.13 12.77 17.52
CA GLU A 145 17.85 13.37 16.38
C GLU A 145 17.38 14.79 16.09
N GLU A 146 16.07 15.07 16.14
CA GLU A 146 15.53 16.42 16.00
C GLU A 146 16.08 17.35 17.11
N ALA A 147 16.16 16.87 18.36
CA ALA A 147 16.74 17.63 19.46
C ALA A 147 18.25 17.84 19.31
N TYR A 148 19.01 16.83 18.87
CA TYR A 148 20.44 16.93 18.59
C TYR A 148 20.73 17.87 17.41
N THR A 149 19.93 17.78 16.35
CA THR A 149 20.02 18.64 15.16
C THR A 149 19.72 20.11 15.49
N LYS A 150 18.77 20.37 16.39
CA LYS A 150 18.52 21.72 16.92
C LYS A 150 19.66 22.24 17.78
N LEU A 151 20.24 21.40 18.63
CA LEU A 151 21.44 21.72 19.41
C LEU A 151 22.59 22.19 18.48
N GLU A 152 22.89 21.44 17.41
CA GLU A 152 23.92 21.80 16.42
C GLU A 152 23.60 23.10 15.65
N ARG A 153 22.35 23.30 15.22
CA ARG A 153 21.95 24.44 14.38
C ARG A 153 21.76 25.74 15.15
N GLU A 154 21.14 25.68 16.33
CA GLU A 154 20.68 26.86 17.09
C GLU A 154 21.59 27.17 18.30
N ASN A 155 22.42 26.21 18.73
CA ASN A 155 23.19 26.24 19.99
C ASN A 155 22.32 26.47 21.25
N CYS A 156 21.01 26.30 21.15
CA CYS A 156 20.04 26.41 22.24
C CYS A 156 20.11 25.19 23.19
N ASN A 157 19.68 25.36 24.43
CA ASN A 157 19.51 24.21 25.35
C ASN A 157 18.15 23.57 25.11
N LEU A 158 18.06 22.25 25.19
CA LEU A 158 16.82 21.50 24.95
C LEU A 158 16.46 20.61 26.14
N SER A 159 15.21 20.17 26.20
CA SER A 159 14.78 19.13 27.12
C SER A 159 13.90 18.09 26.45
N ILE A 160 13.99 16.83 26.88
CA ILE A 160 13.03 15.78 26.53
C ILE A 160 12.26 15.44 27.81
N ILE A 161 10.96 15.74 27.81
CA ILE A 161 10.05 15.53 28.93
C ILE A 161 9.28 14.24 28.70
N VAL A 162 9.62 13.20 29.48
CA VAL A 162 8.98 11.89 29.43
C VAL A 162 7.99 11.76 30.58
N SER A 163 6.73 11.48 30.25
CA SER A 163 5.61 11.43 31.21
C SER A 163 4.60 10.32 30.86
N GLY A 164 3.72 9.95 31.80
CA GLY A 164 2.78 8.83 31.69
C GLY A 164 2.60 8.08 33.02
N GLU A 165 1.66 7.14 33.11
CA GLU A 165 1.39 6.35 34.34
C GLU A 165 2.64 5.55 34.80
N SER A 166 2.65 5.05 36.04
CA SER A 166 3.66 4.04 36.41
C SER A 166 3.46 2.75 35.61
N GLY A 167 4.56 2.08 35.24
CA GLY A 167 4.54 0.93 34.32
C GLY A 167 4.37 1.28 32.83
N ALA A 168 4.16 2.55 32.46
CA ALA A 168 3.94 2.96 31.07
C ALA A 168 5.21 2.99 30.19
N GLY A 169 6.41 2.81 30.74
CA GLY A 169 7.68 2.76 29.98
C GLY A 169 8.48 4.07 29.92
N LYS A 170 8.28 5.00 30.86
CA LYS A 170 9.00 6.30 30.93
C LYS A 170 10.52 6.12 30.98
N THR A 171 11.03 5.46 32.01
CA THR A 171 12.47 5.23 32.24
C THR A 171 13.14 4.46 31.09
N VAL A 172 12.42 3.53 30.46
CA VAL A 172 12.87 2.82 29.26
C VAL A 172 13.04 3.78 28.07
N SER A 173 12.05 4.66 27.84
CA SER A 173 12.12 5.67 26.78
C SER A 173 13.24 6.69 27.04
N ALA A 174 13.43 7.12 28.28
CA ALA A 174 14.54 7.96 28.69
C ALA A 174 15.91 7.28 28.49
N LYS A 175 16.03 5.98 28.85
CA LYS A 175 17.24 5.16 28.63
C LYS A 175 17.60 5.04 27.15
N TYR A 176 16.61 4.86 26.27
CA TYR A 176 16.85 4.84 24.82
C TYR A 176 17.19 6.20 24.23
N ALA A 177 16.59 7.30 24.71
CA ALA A 177 17.01 8.65 24.32
C ALA A 177 18.46 8.95 24.73
N MET A 178 18.85 8.65 25.98
CA MET A 178 20.22 8.82 26.46
C MET A 178 21.23 7.95 25.67
N ARG A 179 20.87 6.70 25.34
CA ARG A 179 21.70 5.82 24.49
C ARG A 179 21.88 6.37 23.07
N TYR A 180 20.85 6.97 22.49
CA TYR A 180 20.94 7.61 21.16
C TYR A 180 21.95 8.78 21.20
N PHE A 181 21.81 9.68 22.17
CA PHE A 181 22.72 10.82 22.35
C PHE A 181 24.17 10.41 22.58
N ALA A 182 24.40 9.34 23.34
CA ALA A 182 25.75 8.83 23.59
C ALA A 182 26.40 8.25 22.32
N ALA A 183 25.66 7.46 21.54
CA ALA A 183 26.13 6.86 20.29
C ALA A 183 26.31 7.86 19.13
N VAL A 184 25.60 9.00 19.14
CA VAL A 184 25.71 10.05 18.11
C VAL A 184 26.77 11.10 18.47
N GLY A 185 26.88 11.48 19.76
CA GLY A 185 27.84 12.45 20.28
C GLY A 185 29.21 11.88 20.66
N GLY A 186 29.43 10.58 20.46
CA GLY A 186 30.72 9.90 20.66
C GLY A 186 31.50 9.69 19.36
N SER A 187 32.79 9.34 19.49
CA SER A 187 33.58 8.75 18.41
C SER A 187 33.19 7.28 18.19
N GLU A 188 33.66 6.65 17.09
CA GLU A 188 33.37 5.24 16.81
C GLU A 188 33.96 4.25 17.83
N SER A 189 34.89 4.71 18.67
CA SER A 189 35.32 4.05 19.90
C SER A 189 34.42 4.48 21.09
N GLU A 190 33.87 3.50 21.82
CA GLU A 190 33.07 3.71 23.03
C GLU A 190 33.75 4.71 23.99
N THR A 191 33.15 5.90 24.15
CA THR A 191 33.70 6.88 25.08
C THR A 191 33.44 6.42 26.52
N GLN A 192 34.42 6.61 27.42
CA GLN A 192 34.22 6.27 28.84
C GLN A 192 33.05 7.06 29.48
N VAL A 193 32.66 8.19 28.89
CA VAL A 193 31.50 8.99 29.30
C VAL A 193 30.19 8.27 29.00
N GLU A 194 30.02 7.67 27.81
CA GLU A 194 28.83 6.89 27.44
C GLU A 194 28.56 5.77 28.45
N ARG A 195 29.57 4.91 28.69
CA ARG A 195 29.43 3.81 29.66
C ARG A 195 29.08 4.31 31.06
N LYS A 196 29.67 5.41 31.53
CA LYS A 196 29.35 6.02 32.83
C LYS A 196 27.93 6.58 32.91
N VAL A 197 27.45 7.29 31.87
CA VAL A 197 26.07 7.80 31.82
C VAL A 197 25.07 6.64 31.88
N LEU A 198 25.28 5.59 31.09
CA LEU A 198 24.39 4.41 31.10
C LEU A 198 24.46 3.65 32.43
N ALA A 199 25.67 3.41 32.97
CA ALA A 199 25.89 2.76 34.27
C ALA A 199 25.30 3.53 35.47
N SER A 200 24.93 4.81 35.31
CA SER A 200 24.22 5.53 36.39
C SER A 200 22.81 5.00 36.62
N SER A 201 22.23 4.27 35.67
CA SER A 201 20.82 3.84 35.76
C SER A 201 20.61 2.72 36.81
N PRO A 202 21.35 1.59 36.82
CA PRO A 202 21.18 0.56 37.85
C PRO A 202 21.31 1.09 39.29
N ILE A 203 22.25 2.01 39.55
CA ILE A 203 22.43 2.62 40.88
C ILE A 203 21.19 3.43 41.28
N MET A 204 20.69 4.27 40.37
CA MET A 204 19.53 5.11 40.64
C MET A 204 18.22 4.31 40.69
N GLU A 205 18.14 3.17 39.99
CA GLU A 205 17.02 2.24 40.08
C GLU A 205 17.07 1.46 41.40
N ALA A 206 18.23 0.97 41.84
CA ALA A 206 18.37 0.25 43.12
C ALA A 206 18.01 1.12 44.34
N PHE A 207 18.49 2.37 44.38
CA PHE A 207 18.27 3.29 45.50
C PHE A 207 17.02 4.17 45.37
N GLY A 208 16.42 4.26 44.19
CA GLY A 208 15.33 5.19 43.89
C GLY A 208 14.05 4.54 43.37
N ASN A 209 14.06 3.26 42.98
CA ASN A 209 12.87 2.54 42.53
C ASN A 209 12.44 1.48 43.55
N ALA A 210 11.16 1.12 43.50
CA ALA A 210 10.53 0.11 44.34
C ALA A 210 9.38 -0.60 43.61
N LYS A 211 8.93 -1.74 44.15
CA LYS A 211 7.73 -2.44 43.69
C LYS A 211 6.50 -1.71 44.22
N THR A 212 5.61 -1.29 43.32
CA THR A 212 4.26 -0.80 43.67
C THR A 212 3.20 -1.74 43.12
N THR A 213 1.96 -1.58 43.57
CA THR A 213 0.81 -2.39 43.09
C THR A 213 0.62 -2.35 41.56
N ARG A 214 1.14 -1.32 40.87
CA ARG A 214 0.97 -1.13 39.41
C ARG A 214 2.21 -1.43 38.57
N ASN A 215 3.40 -1.53 39.17
CA ASN A 215 4.68 -1.63 38.47
C ASN A 215 5.78 -2.19 39.38
N ASP A 216 6.52 -3.19 38.92
CA ASP A 216 7.51 -3.90 39.74
C ASP A 216 8.81 -3.12 39.95
N ASN A 217 9.14 -2.22 39.01
CA ASN A 217 10.28 -1.32 39.04
C ASN A 217 9.78 0.12 38.83
N SER A 218 9.16 0.69 39.87
CA SER A 218 8.56 2.02 39.87
C SER A 218 9.49 3.05 40.48
N SER A 219 9.94 4.03 39.70
CA SER A 219 10.69 5.17 40.24
C SER A 219 9.88 5.94 41.28
N ARG A 220 10.46 6.07 42.47
CA ARG A 220 9.96 6.87 43.60
C ARG A 220 10.91 8.04 43.90
N PHE A 221 11.39 8.64 42.81
CA PHE A 221 11.98 9.97 42.69
C PHE A 221 11.82 10.47 41.24
N GLY A 222 11.88 11.78 41.02
CA GLY A 222 12.00 12.39 39.69
C GLY A 222 13.46 12.67 39.33
N LYS A 223 13.85 12.40 38.08
CA LYS A 223 15.24 12.48 37.58
C LYS A 223 15.34 13.43 36.39
N PHE A 224 16.20 14.44 36.48
CA PHE A 224 16.56 15.30 35.35
C PHE A 224 18.05 15.14 35.02
N THR A 225 18.35 14.45 33.92
CA THR A 225 19.72 14.20 33.45
C THR A 225 20.06 15.19 32.33
N LYS A 226 20.86 16.21 32.64
CA LYS A 226 21.48 17.13 31.67
C LYS A 226 22.67 16.43 31.01
N LEU A 227 22.56 16.08 29.73
CA LEU A 227 23.71 15.65 28.92
C LEU A 227 24.44 16.89 28.41
N LEU A 228 25.74 16.99 28.69
CA LEU A 228 26.57 18.17 28.42
C LEU A 228 27.35 18.00 27.13
N PHE A 229 27.05 18.81 26.13
CA PHE A 229 27.68 18.78 24.82
C PHE A 229 28.61 19.97 24.60
N ARG A 230 29.71 19.75 23.89
CA ARG A 230 30.64 20.78 23.47
C ARG A 230 30.75 20.83 21.96
N ASN A 231 30.53 22.01 21.41
CA ASN A 231 30.80 22.28 19.99
C ASN A 231 32.31 22.20 19.73
N GLN A 232 32.73 21.32 18.83
CA GLN A 232 34.07 21.31 18.25
C GLN A 232 33.93 21.28 16.72
N MET A 233 34.39 22.34 16.06
CA MET A 233 34.36 22.49 14.60
C MET A 233 32.97 22.31 13.94
N GLY A 234 31.89 22.58 14.68
CA GLY A 234 30.51 22.47 14.22
C GLY A 234 29.77 21.18 14.61
N VAL A 235 30.45 20.21 15.24
CA VAL A 235 29.86 18.96 15.73
C VAL A 235 29.74 18.99 17.26
N MET A 236 28.66 18.44 17.81
CA MET A 236 28.36 18.43 19.25
C MET A 236 28.80 17.15 19.95
N PHE A 237 29.99 17.15 20.54
CA PHE A 237 30.52 15.99 21.26
C PHE A 237 30.01 15.92 22.70
N LEU A 238 29.63 14.72 23.16
CA LEU A 238 29.18 14.47 24.53
C LEU A 238 30.39 14.50 25.48
N GLN A 239 30.50 15.54 26.30
CA GLN A 239 31.63 15.74 27.20
C GLN A 239 31.37 15.22 28.62
N GLY A 240 30.11 15.12 29.04
CA GLY A 240 29.74 14.68 30.39
C GLY A 240 28.24 14.72 30.64
N ALA A 241 27.84 14.56 31.89
CA ALA A 241 26.46 14.73 32.32
C ALA A 241 26.37 15.29 33.75
N THR A 242 25.22 15.86 34.08
CA THR A 242 24.81 16.10 35.48
C THR A 242 23.37 15.64 35.69
N MET A 243 23.08 15.19 36.91
CA MET A 243 21.79 14.63 37.32
C MET A 243 21.27 15.39 38.53
N HIS A 244 20.06 15.95 38.38
CA HIS A 244 19.31 16.54 39.49
C HIS A 244 18.15 15.60 39.86
N THR A 245 17.88 15.46 41.15
CA THR A 245 16.84 14.57 41.68
C THR A 245 15.82 15.34 42.51
N TYR A 246 14.54 15.03 42.32
CA TYR A 246 13.40 15.71 42.93
C TYR A 246 12.48 14.66 43.60
N LEU A 247 11.72 15.06 44.63
CA LEU A 247 10.65 14.24 45.23
C LEU A 247 11.03 12.76 45.52
N LEU A 248 12.12 12.50 46.26
CA LEU A 248 12.36 11.16 46.81
C LEU A 248 11.26 10.83 47.84
N GLU A 249 10.58 9.70 47.67
CA GLU A 249 9.49 9.25 48.56
C GLU A 249 10.07 8.74 49.90
N LYS A 250 10.41 9.66 50.81
CA LYS A 250 11.05 9.34 52.10
C LYS A 250 10.23 8.33 52.91
N SER A 251 8.90 8.45 52.92
CA SER A 251 7.98 7.59 53.67
C SER A 251 8.13 6.10 53.35
N ARG A 252 8.49 5.75 52.11
CA ARG A 252 8.70 4.34 51.70
C ARG A 252 9.79 3.61 52.49
N VAL A 253 10.78 4.34 53.02
CA VAL A 253 11.87 3.77 53.82
C VAL A 253 11.35 3.06 55.07
N VAL A 254 10.24 3.52 55.64
CA VAL A 254 9.71 3.08 56.94
C VAL A 254 8.32 2.45 56.88
N TYR A 255 7.57 2.69 55.80
CA TYR A 255 6.21 2.19 55.60
C TYR A 255 6.00 1.69 54.17
N GLN A 256 5.24 0.59 54.00
CA GLN A 256 4.79 0.10 52.70
C GLN A 256 3.33 -0.36 52.79
N ALA A 257 2.55 -0.10 51.73
CA ALA A 257 1.20 -0.62 51.61
C ALA A 257 1.20 -2.09 51.15
N GLN A 258 0.08 -2.80 51.37
CA GLN A 258 -0.09 -4.20 50.97
C GLN A 258 0.19 -4.39 49.46
N GLY A 259 1.04 -5.35 49.12
CA GLY A 259 1.48 -5.64 47.76
C GLY A 259 2.74 -4.90 47.30
N GLU A 260 3.22 -3.92 48.07
CA GLU A 260 4.40 -3.11 47.72
C GLU A 260 5.70 -3.59 48.37
N ARG A 261 6.84 -3.06 47.90
CA ARG A 261 8.16 -3.20 48.55
C ARG A 261 8.73 -1.84 48.93
N ASN A 262 9.72 -1.87 49.84
CA ASN A 262 10.67 -0.77 50.06
C ASN A 262 11.59 -0.62 48.82
N TYR A 263 12.57 0.29 48.86
CA TYR A 263 13.57 0.45 47.79
C TYR A 263 14.34 -0.85 47.52
N HIS A 264 14.61 -1.14 46.24
CA HIS A 264 15.16 -2.42 45.80
C HIS A 264 16.48 -2.78 46.49
N ILE A 265 17.35 -1.79 46.74
CA ILE A 265 18.67 -2.00 47.36
C ILE A 265 18.61 -2.77 48.71
N PHE A 266 17.55 -2.62 49.51
CA PHE A 266 17.43 -3.36 50.77
C PHE A 266 17.21 -4.87 50.57
N TYR A 267 16.40 -5.24 49.56
CA TYR A 267 16.14 -6.64 49.20
C TYR A 267 17.36 -7.27 48.52
N GLN A 268 17.98 -6.52 47.60
CA GLN A 268 19.27 -6.86 47.00
C GLN A 268 20.36 -7.12 48.06
N LEU A 269 20.42 -6.27 49.09
CA LEU A 269 21.36 -6.42 50.20
C LEU A 269 21.04 -7.62 51.11
N CYS A 270 19.75 -7.87 51.43
CA CYS A 270 19.34 -9.07 52.17
C CYS A 270 19.66 -10.36 51.39
N ALA A 271 19.47 -10.37 50.08
CA ALA A 271 19.86 -11.47 49.21
C ALA A 271 21.39 -11.66 49.15
N ALA A 272 22.16 -10.57 49.27
CA ALA A 272 23.61 -10.57 49.31
C ALA A 272 24.24 -10.86 50.70
N ARG A 273 23.45 -11.13 51.75
CA ARG A 273 23.91 -11.33 53.15
C ARG A 273 25.09 -12.29 53.32
N SER A 274 25.21 -13.31 52.48
CA SER A 274 26.32 -14.29 52.52
C SER A 274 27.68 -13.72 52.10
N LYS A 275 27.70 -12.53 51.49
CA LYS A 275 28.92 -11.80 51.10
C LYS A 275 29.45 -10.86 52.19
N TYR A 276 28.59 -10.49 53.14
CA TYR A 276 28.87 -9.48 54.18
C TYR A 276 28.35 -9.93 55.55
N PRO A 277 28.89 -11.03 56.13
CA PRO A 277 28.44 -11.55 57.42
C PRO A 277 28.59 -10.54 58.58
N GLU A 278 29.49 -9.56 58.44
CA GLU A 278 29.71 -8.48 59.41
C GLU A 278 28.53 -7.51 59.56
N LEU A 279 27.53 -7.58 58.66
CA LEU A 279 26.31 -6.76 58.71
C LEU A 279 25.19 -7.39 59.55
N VAL A 280 25.33 -8.66 59.98
CA VAL A 280 24.34 -9.39 60.80
C VAL A 280 22.92 -9.43 60.18
N LEU A 281 22.85 -9.48 58.84
CA LEU A 281 21.60 -9.48 58.07
C LEU A 281 20.97 -10.88 57.98
N ASP A 282 19.67 -10.96 58.30
CA ASP A 282 18.87 -12.18 58.27
C ASP A 282 18.00 -12.28 56.99
N HIS A 283 16.83 -12.91 57.03
CA HIS A 283 15.85 -12.84 55.95
C HIS A 283 15.08 -11.52 56.02
N GLN A 284 14.76 -10.97 54.85
CA GLN A 284 14.02 -9.72 54.69
C GLN A 284 12.73 -9.64 55.52
N ASP A 285 12.01 -10.75 55.70
CA ASP A 285 10.76 -10.80 56.47
C ASP A 285 10.95 -10.53 57.98
N LYS A 286 12.19 -10.60 58.48
CA LYS A 286 12.51 -10.29 59.89
C LYS A 286 12.77 -8.79 60.14
N PHE A 287 12.79 -7.96 59.10
CA PHE A 287 12.98 -6.52 59.23
C PHE A 287 11.65 -5.77 59.12
N GLN A 288 11.29 -5.00 60.15
CA GLN A 288 10.03 -4.26 60.23
C GLN A 288 9.85 -3.32 59.01
N PHE A 289 10.94 -2.70 58.53
CA PHE A 289 10.91 -1.82 57.37
C PHE A 289 10.83 -2.53 56.00
N LEU A 290 10.81 -3.87 55.94
CA LEU A 290 10.73 -4.64 54.69
C LEU A 290 9.51 -5.56 54.59
N ASN A 291 8.90 -5.92 55.71
CA ASN A 291 7.86 -6.96 55.79
C ASN A 291 6.41 -6.42 55.75
N MET A 292 6.18 -5.12 55.99
CA MET A 292 4.83 -4.53 56.05
C MET A 292 3.98 -4.78 54.80
N GLY A 293 4.59 -4.69 53.61
CA GLY A 293 3.88 -4.86 52.34
C GLY A 293 3.48 -6.30 52.00
N GLY A 294 3.98 -7.30 52.73
CA GLY A 294 3.63 -8.72 52.54
C GLY A 294 4.01 -9.32 51.17
N ALA A 295 4.84 -8.65 50.38
CA ALA A 295 5.15 -9.01 48.99
C ALA A 295 6.67 -9.14 48.74
N PRO A 296 7.34 -10.11 49.40
CA PRO A 296 8.81 -10.18 49.49
C PRO A 296 9.55 -10.25 48.15
N GLU A 297 9.05 -11.03 47.19
CA GLU A 297 9.73 -11.33 45.93
C GLU A 297 9.10 -10.59 44.72
N ILE A 298 9.83 -10.57 43.60
CA ILE A 298 9.34 -10.14 42.28
C ILE A 298 9.52 -11.31 41.31
N GLU A 299 8.46 -11.65 40.57
CA GLU A 299 8.55 -12.71 39.55
C GLU A 299 9.64 -12.38 38.52
N ARG A 300 10.49 -13.38 38.20
CA ARG A 300 11.53 -13.32 37.16
C ARG A 300 12.66 -12.31 37.41
N VAL A 301 12.83 -11.78 38.63
CA VAL A 301 13.95 -10.89 38.98
C VAL A 301 14.76 -11.48 40.13
N SER A 302 16.06 -11.66 39.91
CA SER A 302 17.02 -12.08 40.95
C SER A 302 17.62 -10.86 41.64
N ASP A 303 17.12 -10.51 42.83
CA ASP A 303 17.67 -9.42 43.65
C ASP A 303 19.17 -9.64 43.97
N ALA A 304 19.65 -10.89 44.04
CA ALA A 304 21.06 -11.23 44.22
C ALA A 304 21.94 -10.92 42.99
N GLU A 305 21.39 -11.00 41.78
CA GLU A 305 22.09 -10.62 40.54
C GLU A 305 22.08 -9.10 40.36
N GLN A 306 20.92 -8.46 40.63
CA GLN A 306 20.77 -7.01 40.63
C GLN A 306 21.70 -6.30 41.63
N PHE A 307 21.99 -6.92 42.79
CA PHE A 307 23.02 -6.43 43.69
C PHE A 307 24.42 -6.39 43.03
N ASN A 308 24.77 -7.43 42.26
CA ASN A 308 26.06 -7.51 41.59
C ASN A 308 26.18 -6.48 40.47
N GLU A 309 25.12 -6.29 39.67
CA GLU A 309 25.05 -5.22 38.65
C GLU A 309 25.22 -3.84 39.30
N THR A 310 24.55 -3.60 40.43
CA THR A 310 24.64 -2.33 41.19
C THR A 310 26.06 -2.06 41.70
N VAL A 311 26.74 -3.06 42.29
CA VAL A 311 28.13 -2.92 42.77
C VAL A 311 29.12 -2.75 41.61
N GLN A 312 28.92 -3.44 40.48
CA GLN A 312 29.72 -3.23 39.27
C GLN A 312 29.54 -1.81 38.72
N ALA A 313 28.30 -1.33 38.64
CA ALA A 313 27.98 0.03 38.21
C ALA A 313 28.63 1.09 39.11
N MET A 314 28.56 0.94 40.44
CA MET A 314 29.26 1.80 41.40
C MET A 314 30.77 1.82 41.16
N THR A 315 31.37 0.66 40.92
CA THR A 315 32.82 0.53 40.64
C THR A 315 33.20 1.27 39.34
N VAL A 316 32.41 1.11 38.27
CA VAL A 316 32.61 1.83 36.98
C VAL A 316 32.48 3.35 37.14
N LEU A 317 31.62 3.80 38.05
CA LEU A 317 31.41 5.20 38.36
C LEU A 317 32.35 5.78 39.43
N GLY A 318 33.38 5.02 39.83
CA GLY A 318 34.48 5.53 40.65
C GLY A 318 34.20 5.57 42.15
N PHE A 319 33.18 4.85 42.64
CA PHE A 319 33.04 4.61 44.07
C PHE A 319 34.17 3.67 44.52
N SER A 320 34.90 4.04 45.58
CA SER A 320 35.91 3.15 46.16
C SER A 320 35.25 1.98 46.89
N ILE A 321 35.96 0.84 46.98
CA ILE A 321 35.48 -0.36 47.70
C ILE A 321 35.09 -0.02 49.15
N GLN A 322 35.84 0.87 49.81
CA GLN A 322 35.53 1.38 51.14
C GLN A 322 34.21 2.15 51.17
N GLN A 323 33.97 3.07 50.22
CA GLN A 323 32.68 3.78 50.14
C GLN A 323 31.51 2.83 49.87
N ILE A 324 31.68 1.79 49.03
CA ILE A 324 30.63 0.80 48.78
C ILE A 324 30.30 0.03 50.07
N ALA A 325 31.32 -0.47 50.77
CA ALA A 325 31.15 -1.15 52.06
C ALA A 325 30.52 -0.24 53.13
N ASP A 326 30.85 1.05 53.12
CA ASP A 326 30.30 2.02 54.08
C ASP A 326 28.87 2.45 53.72
N ILE A 327 28.50 2.58 52.44
CA ILE A 327 27.10 2.75 52.00
C ILE A 327 26.26 1.55 52.47
N VAL A 328 26.79 0.34 52.28
CA VAL A 328 26.14 -0.92 52.66
C VAL A 328 25.94 -1.04 54.18
N LYS A 329 26.91 -0.63 55.00
CA LYS A 329 26.75 -0.55 56.47
C LYS A 329 25.67 0.44 56.90
N ILE A 330 25.56 1.60 56.23
CA ILE A 330 24.51 2.58 56.54
C ILE A 330 23.12 1.99 56.23
N LEU A 331 22.96 1.27 55.12
CA LEU A 331 21.72 0.59 54.77
C LEU A 331 21.36 -0.51 55.78
N ALA A 332 22.32 -1.35 56.19
CA ALA A 332 22.11 -2.35 57.24
C ALA A 332 21.76 -1.69 58.59
N GLY A 333 22.42 -0.57 58.94
CA GLY A 333 22.09 0.23 60.12
C GLY A 333 20.66 0.79 60.09
N ILE A 334 20.13 1.19 58.94
CA ILE A 334 18.71 1.60 58.79
C ILE A 334 17.77 0.41 59.04
N LEU A 335 18.09 -0.79 58.55
CA LEU A 335 17.28 -1.99 58.77
C LEU A 335 17.25 -2.41 60.25
N HIS A 336 18.39 -2.36 60.95
CA HIS A 336 18.44 -2.65 62.38
C HIS A 336 17.80 -1.55 63.23
N LEU A 337 17.97 -0.27 62.88
CA LEU A 337 17.27 0.86 63.52
C LEU A 337 15.75 0.66 63.49
N GLY A 338 15.21 0.13 62.40
CA GLY A 338 13.78 -0.20 62.26
C GLY A 338 13.29 -1.35 63.13
N ASN A 339 14.17 -2.20 63.65
CA ASN A 339 13.81 -3.32 64.53
C ASN A 339 13.94 -3.01 66.03
N ILE A 340 14.50 -1.84 66.41
CA ILE A 340 14.62 -1.45 67.83
C ILE A 340 13.23 -1.37 68.46
N GLN A 341 13.03 -2.11 69.56
CA GLN A 341 11.72 -2.22 70.22
C GLN A 341 11.59 -1.20 71.35
N VAL A 342 10.60 -0.32 71.23
CA VAL A 342 10.22 0.63 72.26
C VAL A 342 9.13 0.01 73.15
N SER A 343 9.43 -0.18 74.43
CA SER A 343 8.54 -0.74 75.45
C SER A 343 7.93 0.35 76.35
N LYS A 344 6.82 0.02 77.04
CA LYS A 344 6.30 0.85 78.14
C LYS A 344 7.32 0.91 79.28
N LYS A 345 7.41 2.06 79.94
CA LYS A 345 8.13 2.17 81.21
C LYS A 345 7.14 1.92 82.37
N PHE A 346 7.58 1.18 83.37
CA PHE A 346 6.85 1.02 84.64
C PHE A 346 7.46 1.92 85.71
N ASN A 347 6.64 2.38 86.65
CA ASN A 347 7.12 3.18 87.78
C ASN A 347 7.94 2.34 88.77
N GLU A 348 8.95 2.95 89.39
CA GLU A 348 9.81 2.25 90.36
C GLU A 348 9.04 1.90 91.64
N GLY A 349 8.46 0.71 91.68
CA GLY A 349 7.75 0.14 92.83
C GLY A 349 6.24 -0.07 92.67
N SER A 350 5.65 0.17 91.49
CA SER A 350 4.24 -0.16 91.22
C SER A 350 4.03 -0.79 89.83
N GLU A 351 2.98 -1.59 89.68
CA GLU A 351 2.53 -2.14 88.39
C GLU A 351 1.75 -1.11 87.54
N GLU A 352 1.76 0.17 87.95
CA GLU A 352 1.06 1.25 87.25
C GLU A 352 1.88 1.70 86.02
N GLU A 353 1.28 1.54 84.85
CA GLU A 353 1.84 1.96 83.57
C GLU A 353 1.96 3.49 83.49
N ASP A 354 3.16 4.00 83.17
CA ASP A 354 3.32 5.39 82.75
C ASP A 354 2.94 5.52 81.26
N SER A 355 1.92 6.31 80.95
CA SER A 355 1.49 6.56 79.57
C SER A 355 2.45 7.48 78.79
N ASP A 356 3.21 8.30 79.50
CA ASP A 356 3.91 9.45 78.94
C ASP A 356 5.42 9.23 78.77
N SER A 357 5.94 8.08 79.26
CA SER A 357 7.33 7.66 79.04
C SER A 357 7.48 6.23 78.53
N CYS A 358 8.58 6.00 77.81
CA CYS A 358 8.95 4.69 77.27
C CYS A 358 10.38 4.29 77.67
N ASP A 359 10.74 3.04 77.41
CA ASP A 359 12.10 2.54 77.55
C ASP A 359 12.47 1.61 76.38
N ILE A 360 13.76 1.45 76.12
CA ILE A 360 14.37 0.49 75.19
C ILE A 360 15.35 -0.34 76.01
N PHE A 361 15.34 -1.66 75.88
CA PHE A 361 16.27 -2.52 76.62
C PHE A 361 17.73 -2.16 76.32
N HIS A 362 18.57 -1.94 77.35
CA HIS A 362 20.01 -1.64 77.15
C HIS A 362 20.75 -2.73 76.35
N ASN A 363 20.28 -3.98 76.46
CA ASN A 363 20.80 -5.14 75.74
C ASN A 363 19.99 -5.47 74.46
N ASP A 364 19.23 -4.52 73.89
CA ASP A 364 18.60 -4.69 72.58
C ASP A 364 19.71 -4.92 71.53
N ILE A 365 19.67 -6.12 70.92
CA ILE A 365 20.67 -6.59 69.95
C ILE A 365 20.73 -5.66 68.74
N HIS A 366 19.60 -5.11 68.30
CA HIS A 366 19.52 -4.21 67.15
C HIS A 366 19.97 -2.79 67.49
N LEU A 367 19.76 -2.32 68.72
CA LEU A 367 20.36 -1.06 69.20
C LEU A 367 21.90 -1.13 69.17
N GLN A 368 22.48 -2.21 69.71
CA GLN A 368 23.94 -2.39 69.75
C GLN A 368 24.53 -2.55 68.34
N ILE A 369 23.93 -3.38 67.47
CA ILE A 369 24.35 -3.52 66.07
C ILE A 369 24.25 -2.18 65.31
N THR A 370 23.21 -1.38 65.55
CA THR A 370 23.07 -0.05 64.93
C THR A 370 24.19 0.90 65.36
N GLY A 371 24.56 0.87 66.66
CA GLY A 371 25.72 1.60 67.19
C GLY A 371 27.03 1.18 66.54
N ASP A 372 27.28 -0.13 66.41
CA ASP A 372 28.51 -0.67 65.82
C ASP A 372 28.62 -0.40 64.30
N LEU A 373 27.54 -0.58 63.54
CA LEU A 373 27.53 -0.36 62.08
C LEU A 373 27.67 1.11 61.71
N LEU A 374 26.96 2.01 62.41
CA LEU A 374 27.01 3.46 62.18
C LEU A 374 28.15 4.15 62.96
N ARG A 375 28.89 3.40 63.79
CA ARG A 375 29.98 3.88 64.67
C ARG A 375 29.60 5.06 65.55
N VAL A 376 28.44 4.94 66.21
CA VAL A 376 27.88 5.91 67.17
C VAL A 376 27.70 5.30 68.56
N SER A 377 27.60 6.14 69.59
CA SER A 377 27.25 5.73 70.95
C SER A 377 25.83 5.17 70.99
N ALA A 378 25.70 3.88 71.32
CA ALA A 378 24.40 3.22 71.46
C ALA A 378 23.59 3.80 72.64
N ASP A 379 24.25 4.21 73.73
CA ASP A 379 23.60 4.81 74.89
C ASP A 379 23.08 6.23 74.59
N ASP A 380 23.80 7.04 73.82
CA ASP A 380 23.30 8.35 73.40
C ASP A 380 22.19 8.23 72.35
N LEU A 381 22.30 7.27 71.42
CA LEU A 381 21.22 6.96 70.47
C LEU A 381 19.94 6.55 71.22
N ARG A 382 20.03 5.65 72.21
CA ARG A 382 18.92 5.29 73.10
C ARG A 382 18.39 6.51 73.86
N ARG A 383 19.27 7.30 74.48
CA ARG A 383 18.90 8.49 75.26
C ARG A 383 18.06 9.48 74.45
N TRP A 384 18.43 9.76 73.21
CA TRP A 384 17.74 10.73 72.35
C TRP A 384 16.55 10.15 71.58
N LEU A 385 16.38 8.82 71.52
CA LEU A 385 15.13 8.19 71.13
C LEU A 385 14.09 8.27 72.26
N LEU A 386 14.51 8.08 73.52
CA LEU A 386 13.63 8.12 74.70
C LEU A 386 13.31 9.54 75.19
N MET A 387 14.19 10.51 74.96
CA MET A 387 14.07 11.88 75.48
C MET A 387 14.19 12.92 74.37
N ARG A 388 13.29 13.91 74.34
CA ARG A 388 13.39 15.09 73.48
C ARG A 388 13.83 16.32 74.25
N LYS A 389 14.65 17.16 73.62
CA LYS A 389 15.04 18.49 74.13
C LYS A 389 14.05 19.54 73.65
N ILE A 390 13.48 20.33 74.56
CA ILE A 390 12.73 21.53 74.22
C ILE A 390 13.53 22.76 74.66
N GLU A 391 13.89 23.59 73.69
CA GLU A 391 14.64 24.84 73.90
C GLU A 391 13.65 26.01 74.08
N SER A 392 13.58 26.54 75.30
CA SER A 392 12.95 27.81 75.62
C SER A 392 13.95 28.96 75.40
N VAL A 393 13.54 30.21 75.63
CA VAL A 393 14.30 31.41 75.26
C VAL A 393 15.68 31.50 75.95
N ASN A 394 15.78 31.03 77.21
CA ASN A 394 17.02 31.04 78.00
C ASN A 394 17.41 29.67 78.60
N GLU A 395 16.56 28.65 78.48
CA GLU A 395 16.69 27.37 79.19
C GLU A 395 16.26 26.20 78.29
N TYR A 396 16.76 24.99 78.55
CA TYR A 396 16.29 23.78 77.87
C TYR A 396 15.78 22.75 78.88
N VAL A 397 14.70 22.06 78.52
CA VAL A 397 14.09 20.99 79.31
C VAL A 397 14.17 19.69 78.52
N LEU A 398 14.55 18.60 79.18
CA LEU A 398 14.42 17.25 78.63
C LEU A 398 13.05 16.70 79.05
N ILE A 399 12.28 16.24 78.07
CA ILE A 399 10.96 15.64 78.29
C ILE A 399 10.99 14.22 77.71
N PRO A 400 10.45 13.20 78.41
CA PRO A 400 10.25 11.88 77.83
C PRO A 400 9.42 11.93 76.54
N ASN A 401 9.65 10.94 75.69
CA ASN A 401 8.77 10.62 74.58
C ASN A 401 7.80 9.51 75.01
N SER A 402 6.54 9.58 74.56
CA SER A 402 5.66 8.42 74.53
C SER A 402 6.15 7.40 73.49
N ILE A 403 5.63 6.18 73.52
CA ILE A 403 6.00 5.10 72.58
C ILE A 403 5.85 5.56 71.12
N GLU A 404 4.70 6.17 70.79
CA GLU A 404 4.41 6.69 69.45
C GLU A 404 5.40 7.79 69.03
N ALA A 405 5.74 8.71 69.94
CA ALA A 405 6.70 9.78 69.67
C ALA A 405 8.14 9.26 69.49
N ALA A 406 8.53 8.22 70.22
CA ALA A 406 9.84 7.57 70.08
C ALA A 406 9.92 6.76 68.78
N GLN A 407 8.86 6.05 68.40
CA GLN A 407 8.77 5.36 67.09
C GLN A 407 8.78 6.36 65.93
N ALA A 408 8.02 7.46 66.02
CA ALA A 408 8.06 8.53 65.02
C ALA A 408 9.45 9.18 64.91
N ALA A 409 10.19 9.34 66.03
CA ALA A 409 11.56 9.86 66.04
C ALA A 409 12.57 8.88 65.40
N ARG A 410 12.46 7.58 65.73
CA ARG A 410 13.22 6.47 65.10
C ARG A 410 13.04 6.46 63.58
N ASP A 411 11.78 6.57 63.14
CA ASP A 411 11.41 6.50 61.73
C ASP A 411 11.77 7.80 60.99
N ALA A 412 11.65 8.97 61.64
CA ALA A 412 12.17 10.24 61.12
C ALA A 412 13.69 10.19 60.93
N LEU A 413 14.43 9.57 61.84
CA LEU A 413 15.87 9.37 61.72
C LEU A 413 16.22 8.47 60.52
N ALA A 414 15.55 7.32 60.38
CA ALA A 414 15.72 6.41 59.25
C ALA A 414 15.46 7.10 57.90
N LYS A 415 14.35 7.84 57.79
CA LYS A 415 14.00 8.67 56.62
C LYS A 415 15.09 9.70 56.30
N HIS A 416 15.67 10.35 57.31
CA HIS A 416 16.68 11.38 57.15
C HIS A 416 18.04 10.82 56.68
N ILE A 417 18.51 9.73 57.30
CA ILE A 417 19.76 9.05 56.90
C ILE A 417 19.65 8.60 55.44
N TYR A 418 18.54 7.95 55.05
CA TYR A 418 18.35 7.47 53.67
C TYR A 418 18.32 8.63 52.66
N ALA A 419 17.60 9.72 52.96
CA ALA A 419 17.53 10.88 52.08
C ALA A 419 18.91 11.56 51.90
N LYS A 420 19.70 11.68 52.97
CA LYS A 420 21.07 12.23 52.91
C LYS A 420 22.04 11.28 52.20
N LEU A 421 21.91 9.97 52.39
CA LEU A 421 22.69 8.96 51.67
C LEU A 421 22.42 9.00 50.15
N PHE A 422 21.15 9.13 49.76
CA PHE A 422 20.75 9.29 48.36
C PHE A 422 21.34 10.57 47.75
N GLN A 423 21.27 11.71 48.47
CA GLN A 423 21.92 12.97 48.06
C GLN A 423 23.44 12.81 47.91
N TYR A 424 24.11 12.07 48.80
CA TYR A 424 25.54 11.77 48.69
C TYR A 424 25.87 10.97 47.42
N ILE A 425 25.11 9.90 47.14
CA ILE A 425 25.28 9.05 45.96
C ILE A 425 25.13 9.87 44.68
N VAL A 426 24.08 10.69 44.56
CA VAL A 426 23.89 11.63 43.44
C VAL A 426 25.04 12.64 43.35
N GLY A 427 25.57 13.11 44.48
CA GLY A 427 26.75 13.97 44.55
C GLY A 427 28.03 13.32 44.05
N VAL A 428 28.25 12.02 44.30
CA VAL A 428 29.39 11.25 43.78
C VAL A 428 29.23 10.97 42.29
N LEU A 429 28.02 10.58 41.84
CA LEU A 429 27.70 10.40 40.42
C LEU A 429 28.00 11.67 39.62
N ASN A 430 27.52 12.83 40.09
CA ASN A 430 27.80 14.12 39.47
C ASN A 430 29.29 14.47 39.40
N LYS A 431 30.10 14.06 40.38
CA LYS A 431 31.57 14.24 40.35
C LYS A 431 32.26 13.32 39.34
N SER A 432 31.72 12.13 39.07
CA SER A 432 32.28 11.19 38.08
C SER A 432 31.82 11.44 36.64
N LEU A 433 30.72 12.18 36.47
CA LEU A 433 30.10 12.50 35.17
C LEU A 433 30.45 13.89 34.62
N ASN A 434 30.94 14.82 35.46
CA ASN A 434 31.21 16.21 35.07
C ASN A 434 32.72 16.47 34.84
N ASN A 435 33.09 16.77 33.59
CA ASN A 435 34.47 17.08 33.17
C ASN A 435 34.85 18.58 33.19
N GLY A 436 34.10 19.43 33.90
CA GLY A 436 34.61 20.71 34.45
C GLY A 436 34.73 21.93 33.52
N SER A 437 34.28 21.86 32.27
CA SER A 437 34.33 22.99 31.32
C SER A 437 33.11 23.93 31.40
N LYS A 438 33.34 25.23 31.13
CA LYS A 438 32.36 26.31 31.33
C LYS A 438 31.59 26.74 30.07
N GLN A 439 31.73 26.01 28.96
CA GLN A 439 31.07 26.29 27.68
C GLN A 439 30.53 24.99 27.08
N CYS A 440 29.36 24.58 27.56
CA CYS A 440 28.63 23.43 27.07
C CYS A 440 27.14 23.81 26.94
N SER A 441 26.52 23.47 25.81
CA SER A 441 25.05 23.45 25.70
C SER A 441 24.56 22.08 26.18
N PHE A 442 23.30 21.95 26.59
CA PHE A 442 22.79 20.70 27.15
C PHE A 442 21.44 20.23 26.56
N ILE A 443 21.24 18.92 26.60
CA ILE A 443 19.93 18.29 26.41
C ILE A 443 19.54 17.61 27.72
N GLY A 444 18.47 18.11 28.35
CA GLY A 444 17.98 17.62 29.64
C GLY A 444 16.87 16.57 29.48
N VAL A 445 17.15 15.31 29.80
CA VAL A 445 16.13 14.25 29.82
C VAL A 445 15.45 14.24 31.19
N LEU A 446 14.16 14.57 31.24
CA LEU A 446 13.32 14.51 32.43
C LEU A 446 12.50 13.21 32.43
N ASP A 447 12.77 12.35 33.40
CA ASP A 447 11.99 11.17 33.74
C ASP A 447 11.35 11.42 35.12
N ILE A 448 10.05 11.70 35.14
CA ILE A 448 9.31 12.10 36.34
C ILE A 448 8.02 11.28 36.47
N TYR A 449 7.55 11.12 37.70
CA TYR A 449 6.21 10.64 38.02
C TYR A 449 5.14 11.21 37.07
N GLY A 450 4.25 10.36 36.59
CA GLY A 450 3.00 10.83 36.00
C GLY A 450 1.99 11.20 37.10
N PHE A 451 0.81 11.61 36.68
CA PHE A 451 -0.34 11.75 37.56
C PHE A 451 -0.64 10.41 38.28
N GLU A 452 -0.79 10.43 39.61
CA GLU A 452 -1.08 9.25 40.43
C GLU A 452 -2.42 9.42 41.16
N THR A 453 -3.24 8.37 41.15
CA THR A 453 -4.53 8.33 41.86
C THR A 453 -4.79 6.90 42.29
N PHE A 454 -4.85 6.69 43.60
CA PHE A 454 -5.11 5.43 44.29
C PHE A 454 -6.44 5.50 45.05
N GLU A 455 -6.84 4.39 45.68
CA GLU A 455 -8.05 4.31 46.52
C GLU A 455 -7.96 5.22 47.76
N VAL A 456 -6.75 5.42 48.28
CA VAL A 456 -6.43 6.41 49.32
C VAL A 456 -5.25 7.23 48.83
N ASN A 457 -5.41 8.55 48.72
CA ASN A 457 -4.34 9.48 48.32
C ASN A 457 -3.94 10.36 49.51
N SER A 458 -2.64 10.54 49.71
CA SER A 458 -2.08 11.35 50.80
C SER A 458 -1.16 12.44 50.24
N PHE A 459 -0.37 13.07 51.12
CA PHE A 459 0.53 14.19 50.82
C PHE A 459 1.49 13.89 49.66
N GLU A 460 1.98 12.65 49.53
CA GLU A 460 2.86 12.21 48.46
C GLU A 460 2.20 12.32 47.07
N GLN A 461 0.96 11.84 46.93
CA GLN A 461 0.19 11.96 45.67
C GLN A 461 -0.16 13.42 45.38
N PHE A 462 -0.50 14.21 46.41
CA PHE A 462 -0.77 15.63 46.27
C PHE A 462 0.46 16.37 45.69
N CYS A 463 1.66 16.08 46.18
CA CYS A 463 2.89 16.64 45.64
C CYS A 463 3.17 16.18 44.19
N ILE A 464 3.00 14.89 43.88
CA ILE A 464 3.16 14.35 42.52
C ILE A 464 2.19 14.99 41.53
N ASN A 465 0.93 15.19 41.93
CA ASN A 465 -0.10 15.75 41.07
C ASN A 465 0.09 17.26 40.87
N TYR A 466 0.55 18.01 41.89
CA TYR A 466 0.98 19.40 41.73
C TYR A 466 2.18 19.55 40.77
N ALA A 467 3.17 18.65 40.79
CA ALA A 467 4.25 18.63 39.80
C ALA A 467 3.72 18.43 38.37
N ASN A 468 2.78 17.49 38.20
CA ASN A 468 2.16 17.23 36.89
C ASN A 468 1.30 18.40 36.41
N GLU A 469 0.59 19.10 37.30
CA GLU A 469 -0.19 20.31 36.99
C GLU A 469 0.72 21.42 36.43
N LYS A 470 1.87 21.68 37.07
CA LYS A 470 2.88 22.65 36.61
C LYS A 470 3.52 22.25 35.27
N LEU A 471 3.88 20.99 35.09
CA LEU A 471 4.43 20.50 33.82
C LEU A 471 3.41 20.55 32.68
N GLN A 472 2.13 20.28 32.97
CA GLN A 472 1.05 20.41 32.01
C GLN A 472 0.77 21.88 31.65
N GLN A 473 0.92 22.80 32.60
CA GLN A 473 0.85 24.24 32.31
C GLN A 473 1.96 24.67 31.35
N GLN A 474 3.22 24.29 31.64
CA GLN A 474 4.35 24.60 30.77
C GLN A 474 4.14 24.02 29.36
N PHE A 475 3.63 22.79 29.27
CA PHE A 475 3.27 22.14 28.02
C PHE A 475 2.19 22.92 27.25
N ASN A 476 1.07 23.30 27.90
CA ASN A 476 -0.01 24.07 27.27
C ASN A 476 0.51 25.41 26.72
N GLN A 477 1.32 26.13 27.50
CA GLN A 477 1.95 27.38 27.08
C GLN A 477 2.92 27.19 25.89
N HIS A 478 3.72 26.12 25.89
CA HIS A 478 4.68 25.85 24.82
C HIS A 478 4.00 25.45 23.51
N VAL A 479 3.00 24.56 23.55
CA VAL A 479 2.17 24.21 22.37
C VAL A 479 1.54 25.46 21.77
N PHE A 480 0.94 26.31 22.60
CA PHE A 480 0.29 27.54 22.16
C PHE A 480 1.29 28.52 21.54
N LYS A 481 2.50 28.63 22.10
CA LYS A 481 3.58 29.46 21.55
C LYS A 481 4.05 28.96 20.18
N LEU A 482 4.30 27.66 20.00
CA LEU A 482 4.71 27.11 18.71
C LEU A 482 3.62 27.29 17.63
N GLU A 483 2.35 27.10 18.00
CA GLU A 483 1.23 27.30 17.06
C GLU A 483 1.10 28.78 16.64
N GLN A 484 1.35 29.73 17.55
CA GLN A 484 1.47 31.16 17.21
C GLN A 484 2.65 31.44 16.29
N GLU A 485 3.84 30.89 16.56
CA GLU A 485 5.04 31.11 15.74
C GLU A 485 4.84 30.59 14.31
N GLU A 486 4.17 29.44 14.13
CA GLU A 486 3.83 28.92 12.80
C GLU A 486 2.76 29.77 12.08
N TYR A 487 1.71 30.22 12.78
CA TYR A 487 0.72 31.14 12.19
C TYR A 487 1.33 32.49 11.79
N LEU A 488 2.27 33.03 12.58
CA LEU A 488 2.99 34.27 12.26
C LEU A 488 3.90 34.09 11.04
N LYS A 489 4.67 33.00 10.99
CA LYS A 489 5.52 32.60 9.85
C LYS A 489 4.72 32.41 8.56
N GLU A 490 3.52 31.85 8.65
CA GLU A 490 2.60 31.70 7.53
C GLU A 490 1.73 32.95 7.26
N GLY A 491 1.85 34.02 8.04
CA GLY A 491 1.15 35.30 7.81
C GLY A 491 -0.36 35.26 8.09
N ILE A 492 -0.80 34.36 8.98
CA ILE A 492 -2.22 34.15 9.33
C ILE A 492 -2.60 35.02 10.52
N THR A 493 -3.77 35.67 10.43
CA THR A 493 -4.37 36.39 11.56
C THR A 493 -4.82 35.41 12.63
N TRP A 494 -4.05 35.35 13.72
CA TRP A 494 -4.38 34.54 14.88
C TRP A 494 -5.51 35.19 15.71
N THR A 495 -6.35 34.34 16.28
CA THR A 495 -7.32 34.69 17.33
C THR A 495 -6.96 33.90 18.58
N MET A 496 -7.24 34.41 19.78
CA MET A 496 -7.20 33.58 20.99
C MET A 496 -8.12 32.38 20.78
N ILE A 497 -7.57 31.17 20.90
CA ILE A 497 -8.34 29.93 20.95
C ILE A 497 -8.60 29.65 22.43
N ASP A 498 -9.85 29.36 22.80
CA ASP A 498 -10.19 28.96 24.17
C ASP A 498 -9.53 27.61 24.51
N PHE A 499 -8.42 27.67 25.24
CA PHE A 499 -7.68 26.52 25.75
C PHE A 499 -8.05 26.25 27.22
N TYR A 500 -7.82 25.03 27.70
CA TYR A 500 -7.93 24.73 29.13
C TYR A 500 -6.74 25.34 29.89
N ASP A 501 -6.93 26.52 30.47
CA ASP A 501 -5.98 27.09 31.43
C ASP A 501 -6.14 26.42 32.80
N ASN A 502 -5.06 25.81 33.28
CA ASN A 502 -4.99 25.17 34.59
C ASN A 502 -4.36 26.04 35.68
N GLN A 503 -4.00 27.30 35.39
CA GLN A 503 -3.59 28.29 36.40
C GLN A 503 -4.57 28.37 37.59
N PRO A 504 -5.91 28.31 37.44
CA PRO A 504 -6.82 28.35 38.59
C PRO A 504 -6.75 27.13 39.53
N CYS A 505 -6.28 25.98 39.04
CA CYS A 505 -5.98 24.80 39.87
C CYS A 505 -4.64 24.97 40.60
N ILE A 506 -3.65 25.54 39.90
CA ILE A 506 -2.34 25.86 40.45
C ILE A 506 -2.46 26.93 41.55
N ASP A 507 -3.26 27.98 41.33
CA ASP A 507 -3.54 29.02 42.32
C ASP A 507 -4.17 28.44 43.60
N LEU A 508 -5.13 27.51 43.47
CA LEU A 508 -5.71 26.81 44.62
C LEU A 508 -4.64 26.09 45.46
N ILE A 509 -3.59 25.56 44.84
CA ILE A 509 -2.51 24.84 45.52
C ILE A 509 -1.44 25.79 46.10
N GLU A 510 -0.93 26.70 45.28
CA GLU A 510 0.33 27.44 45.54
C GLU A 510 0.14 28.90 45.99
N SER A 511 -1.05 29.48 45.78
CA SER A 511 -1.27 30.90 46.11
C SER A 511 -1.40 31.14 47.62
N ARG A 512 -1.35 32.41 48.01
CA ARG A 512 -1.55 32.81 49.41
C ARG A 512 -2.99 32.53 49.84
N LEU A 513 -3.18 31.81 50.94
CA LEU A 513 -4.42 31.14 51.37
C LEU A 513 -4.84 29.92 50.51
N GLY A 514 -3.96 29.42 49.65
CA GLY A 514 -4.09 28.12 48.97
C GLY A 514 -3.65 26.94 49.85
N VAL A 515 -3.83 25.71 49.36
CA VAL A 515 -3.68 24.48 50.15
C VAL A 515 -2.33 24.36 50.85
N LEU A 516 -1.22 24.66 50.16
CA LEU A 516 0.12 24.62 50.75
C LEU A 516 0.33 25.69 51.83
N ASP A 517 -0.05 26.94 51.56
CA ASP A 517 0.10 28.06 52.52
C ASP A 517 -0.73 27.80 53.79
N LEU A 518 -1.91 27.20 53.68
CA LEU A 518 -2.75 26.80 54.81
C LEU A 518 -2.20 25.60 55.60
N LEU A 519 -1.58 24.64 54.92
CA LEU A 519 -0.89 23.52 55.58
C LEU A 519 0.33 24.03 56.35
N ASP A 520 1.05 24.98 55.78
CA ASP A 520 2.17 25.66 56.41
C ASP A 520 1.76 26.56 57.58
N GLU A 521 0.65 27.29 57.48
CA GLU A 521 0.03 28.00 58.62
C GLU A 521 -0.23 27.01 59.78
N GLU A 522 -0.85 25.86 59.51
CA GLU A 522 -1.22 24.92 60.58
C GLU A 522 -0.03 24.12 61.13
N CYS A 523 0.95 23.78 60.30
CA CYS A 523 2.20 23.15 60.74
C CYS A 523 2.93 24.00 61.80
N ARG A 524 2.81 25.34 61.72
CA ARG A 524 3.39 26.31 62.65
C ARG A 524 2.56 26.48 63.94
N MET A 525 1.32 26.00 63.99
CA MET A 525 0.45 26.11 65.17
C MET A 525 0.76 25.02 66.22
N PRO A 526 1.05 25.38 67.50
CA PRO A 526 1.40 24.39 68.54
C PRO A 526 0.30 23.39 68.91
N LYS A 527 -0.96 23.64 68.49
CA LYS A 527 -2.11 22.75 68.65
C LYS A 527 -2.84 22.51 67.31
N GLY A 528 -2.14 22.60 66.19
CA GLY A 528 -2.70 22.27 64.87
C GLY A 528 -2.79 20.75 64.67
N SER A 529 -3.97 20.27 64.27
CA SER A 529 -4.25 18.89 63.83
C SER A 529 -4.69 18.86 62.36
N ASP A 530 -4.68 17.68 61.75
CA ASP A 530 -5.18 17.51 60.38
C ASP A 530 -6.67 17.86 60.26
N GLU A 531 -7.46 17.64 61.32
CA GLU A 531 -8.88 18.04 61.41
C GLU A 531 -9.04 19.57 61.43
N SER A 532 -8.22 20.29 62.20
CA SER A 532 -8.28 21.75 62.29
C SER A 532 -7.79 22.41 61.01
N TRP A 533 -6.86 21.78 60.30
CA TRP A 533 -6.47 22.13 58.93
C TRP A 533 -7.62 21.88 57.94
N ALA A 534 -8.24 20.70 57.93
CA ALA A 534 -9.35 20.36 57.04
C ALA A 534 -10.53 21.34 57.16
N GLY A 535 -10.91 21.70 58.39
CA GLY A 535 -11.94 22.72 58.64
C GLY A 535 -11.57 24.11 58.09
N LYS A 536 -10.32 24.53 58.21
CA LYS A 536 -9.81 25.79 57.63
C LYS A 536 -9.77 25.74 56.10
N LEU A 537 -9.37 24.60 55.54
CA LEU A 537 -9.27 24.36 54.10
C LEU A 537 -10.66 24.42 53.46
N ILE A 538 -11.64 23.67 53.96
CA ILE A 538 -13.04 23.74 53.49
C ILE A 538 -13.60 25.17 53.64
N GLY A 539 -13.29 25.86 54.75
CA GLY A 539 -13.76 27.24 55.00
C GLY A 539 -13.16 28.32 54.09
N LYS A 540 -11.88 28.19 53.69
CA LYS A 540 -11.19 29.16 52.83
C LYS A 540 -11.27 28.80 51.34
N CYS A 541 -11.06 27.52 50.97
CA CYS A 541 -10.84 27.07 49.59
C CYS A 541 -12.14 26.83 48.79
N ASN A 542 -13.31 26.70 49.42
CA ASN A 542 -14.62 26.57 48.76
C ASN A 542 -15.05 27.81 47.91
N LYS A 543 -14.14 28.74 47.65
CA LYS A 543 -14.29 29.85 46.68
C LYS A 543 -13.65 29.55 45.31
N PHE A 544 -12.75 28.55 45.24
CA PHE A 544 -12.05 28.18 44.00
C PHE A 544 -12.87 27.14 43.21
N PRO A 545 -13.03 27.28 41.87
CA PRO A 545 -13.82 26.33 41.06
C PRO A 545 -13.30 24.89 41.04
N HIS A 546 -12.00 24.72 41.31
CA HIS A 546 -11.33 23.41 41.32
C HIS A 546 -11.40 22.69 42.67
N PHE A 547 -11.94 23.33 43.71
CA PHE A 547 -12.08 22.71 45.03
C PHE A 547 -13.49 22.13 45.22
N GLU A 548 -13.58 20.87 45.67
CA GLU A 548 -14.82 20.28 46.15
C GLU A 548 -14.66 19.68 47.54
N LYS A 549 -15.77 19.68 48.29
CA LYS A 549 -15.86 19.07 49.63
C LYS A 549 -16.49 17.67 49.53
N PRO A 550 -16.13 16.73 50.42
CA PRO A 550 -16.84 15.46 50.55
C PRO A 550 -18.34 15.67 50.82
N ARG A 551 -19.14 14.69 50.41
CA ARG A 551 -20.58 14.62 50.73
C ARG A 551 -20.83 14.12 52.16
N PHE A 552 -19.91 13.31 52.69
CA PHE A 552 -19.95 12.72 54.03
C PHE A 552 -18.53 12.68 54.60
N GLY A 553 -18.36 12.97 55.89
CA GLY A 553 -17.05 13.12 56.52
C GLY A 553 -16.44 14.53 56.39
N THR A 554 -15.40 14.78 57.16
CA THR A 554 -14.64 16.05 57.19
C THR A 554 -13.13 15.83 57.12
N THR A 555 -12.69 14.59 56.88
CA THR A 555 -11.29 14.14 56.83
C THR A 555 -10.74 14.02 55.41
N SER A 556 -11.49 14.43 54.39
CA SER A 556 -10.99 14.43 53.01
C SER A 556 -11.35 15.73 52.27
N PHE A 557 -10.65 15.97 51.15
CA PHE A 557 -10.96 17.04 50.23
C PHE A 557 -10.72 16.62 48.77
N PHE A 558 -11.42 17.26 47.84
CA PHE A 558 -11.35 16.95 46.42
C PHE A 558 -10.72 18.10 45.65
N ILE A 559 -9.77 17.78 44.76
CA ILE A 559 -9.23 18.73 43.77
C ILE A 559 -9.50 18.22 42.35
N LYS A 560 -10.08 19.09 41.53
CA LYS A 560 -10.25 18.91 40.09
C LYS A 560 -8.95 19.30 39.38
N HIS A 561 -8.08 18.32 39.18
CA HIS A 561 -6.90 18.45 38.34
C HIS A 561 -7.28 18.44 36.86
N PHE A 562 -6.33 18.75 35.96
CA PHE A 562 -6.57 18.66 34.51
C PHE A 562 -6.94 17.24 34.02
N SER A 563 -6.56 16.21 34.80
CA SER A 563 -6.77 14.80 34.47
C SER A 563 -8.12 14.26 34.98
N ASP A 564 -8.36 14.38 36.28
CA ASP A 564 -9.49 13.78 36.99
C ASP A 564 -9.72 14.51 38.33
N THR A 565 -10.79 14.19 39.04
CA THR A 565 -11.05 14.70 40.40
C THR A 565 -10.49 13.74 41.44
N VAL A 566 -9.50 14.17 42.22
CA VAL A 566 -8.80 13.32 43.20
C VAL A 566 -9.26 13.66 44.61
N GLU A 567 -9.63 12.63 45.37
CA GLU A 567 -9.87 12.70 46.81
C GLU A 567 -8.57 12.45 47.58
N TYR A 568 -8.21 13.37 48.47
CA TYR A 568 -7.07 13.27 49.37
C TYR A 568 -7.57 13.15 50.82
N ASP A 569 -7.05 12.16 51.57
CA ASP A 569 -7.26 12.02 53.01
C ASP A 569 -6.28 12.91 53.77
N VAL A 570 -6.79 13.74 54.68
CA VAL A 570 -5.98 14.70 55.45
C VAL A 570 -5.10 14.04 56.52
N ASN A 571 -5.38 12.79 56.90
CA ASN A 571 -4.67 12.11 57.98
C ASN A 571 -3.14 12.07 57.72
N GLY A 572 -2.37 12.62 58.66
CA GLY A 572 -0.91 12.68 58.62
C GLY A 572 -0.32 13.77 57.72
N PHE A 573 -1.12 14.65 57.10
CA PHE A 573 -0.59 15.74 56.26
C PHE A 573 0.32 16.69 57.05
N LEU A 574 -0.05 17.08 58.27
CA LEU A 574 0.78 17.96 59.10
C LEU A 574 2.10 17.29 59.51
N GLU A 575 2.10 16.00 59.84
CA GLU A 575 3.34 15.30 60.23
C GLU A 575 4.28 15.15 59.02
N LYS A 576 3.74 14.70 57.88
CA LYS A 576 4.49 14.56 56.62
C LYS A 576 5.07 15.90 56.13
N ASN A 577 4.35 17.00 56.28
CA ASN A 577 4.85 18.33 55.89
C ASN A 577 5.85 18.93 56.90
N ARG A 578 5.78 18.54 58.18
CA ARG A 578 6.70 18.97 59.25
C ARG A 578 8.10 18.32 59.13
N ASP A 579 8.17 17.04 58.74
CA ASP A 579 9.41 16.24 58.60
C ASP A 579 10.40 16.44 59.77
N THR A 580 9.87 16.48 60.99
CA THR A 580 10.57 16.93 62.19
C THR A 580 11.50 15.87 62.77
N VAL A 581 12.73 15.82 62.25
CA VAL A 581 13.84 15.12 62.90
C VAL A 581 14.28 15.87 64.17
N SER A 582 14.66 15.11 65.21
CA SER A 582 15.38 15.62 66.38
C SER A 582 16.77 16.13 65.97
N LYS A 583 17.17 17.31 66.45
CA LYS A 583 18.53 17.83 66.19
C LYS A 583 19.59 16.93 66.83
N GLU A 584 19.24 16.36 67.97
CA GLU A 584 20.08 15.62 68.88
C GLU A 584 20.42 14.24 68.29
N LEU A 585 19.43 13.54 67.72
CA LEU A 585 19.66 12.32 66.93
C LEU A 585 20.54 12.58 65.69
N THR A 586 20.33 13.71 65.00
CA THR A 586 21.20 14.13 63.88
C THR A 586 22.62 14.46 64.36
N GLN A 587 22.78 15.02 65.56
CA GLN A 587 24.10 15.33 66.15
C GLN A 587 24.89 14.07 66.50
N VAL A 588 24.26 13.06 67.12
CA VAL A 588 24.91 11.76 67.41
C VAL A 588 25.53 11.14 66.15
N LEU A 589 24.85 11.24 65.01
CA LEU A 589 25.36 10.73 63.72
C LEU A 589 26.42 11.64 63.07
N SER A 590 26.42 12.96 63.33
CA SER A 590 27.50 13.86 62.88
C SER A 590 28.77 13.74 63.72
N GLU A 591 28.64 13.21 64.94
CA GLU A 591 29.74 12.85 65.85
C GLU A 591 30.27 11.41 65.62
N SER A 592 29.66 10.65 64.71
CA SER A 592 30.10 9.31 64.30
C SER A 592 31.59 9.23 63.93
N ASN A 593 32.23 8.14 64.33
CA ASN A 593 33.61 7.79 63.92
C ASN A 593 33.70 7.25 62.48
N MET A 594 32.56 7.01 61.81
CA MET A 594 32.51 6.57 60.42
C MET A 594 32.56 7.77 59.48
N SER A 595 33.64 7.87 58.70
CA SER A 595 33.91 9.03 57.83
C SER A 595 32.80 9.30 56.82
N LEU A 596 32.18 8.25 56.25
CA LEU A 596 31.03 8.40 55.35
C LEU A 596 29.78 8.90 56.09
N ALA A 597 29.40 8.30 57.22
CA ALA A 597 28.23 8.73 57.99
C ALA A 597 28.36 10.21 58.38
N LYS A 598 29.53 10.60 58.89
CA LYS A 598 29.85 12.00 59.19
C LYS A 598 29.70 12.90 57.96
N GLN A 599 30.30 12.54 56.82
CA GLN A 599 30.11 13.29 55.56
C GLN A 599 28.63 13.44 55.19
N VAL A 600 27.87 12.35 55.22
CA VAL A 600 26.43 12.29 54.88
C VAL A 600 25.60 13.22 55.76
N MET A 601 25.86 13.27 57.08
CA MET A 601 25.13 14.19 57.98
C MET A 601 25.62 15.64 57.89
N THR A 602 26.91 15.87 57.60
CA THR A 602 27.47 17.23 57.41
C THR A 602 27.28 17.79 55.99
N LEU A 603 26.59 17.07 55.10
CA LEU A 603 26.07 17.66 53.87
C LEU A 603 25.09 18.77 54.24
N GLU A 604 25.52 20.02 54.10
CA GLU A 604 24.62 21.17 53.99
C GLU A 604 23.51 20.89 52.96
N GLU A 605 22.40 21.60 53.03
CA GLU A 605 21.44 21.62 51.92
C GLU A 605 22.05 22.40 50.74
N ILE A 606 23.01 21.76 50.06
CA ILE A 606 23.56 22.21 48.78
C ILE A 606 22.43 22.14 47.78
N ASP A 607 21.72 23.25 47.67
CA ASP A 607 20.72 23.47 46.64
C ASP A 607 21.44 23.46 45.28
N THR A 608 21.47 22.28 44.65
CA THR A 608 22.22 21.98 43.41
C THR A 608 21.82 22.85 42.21
N LEU A 609 20.78 23.67 42.41
CA LEU A 609 20.16 24.58 41.47
C LEU A 609 20.78 25.99 41.51
N SER A 610 21.55 26.31 42.56
CA SER A 610 22.09 27.66 42.84
C SER A 610 23.37 28.04 42.07
N VAL A 611 24.06 27.08 41.46
CA VAL A 611 25.40 27.28 40.86
C VAL A 611 25.34 28.14 39.59
N ASP A 612 24.28 28.01 38.79
CA ASP A 612 24.15 28.68 37.49
C ASP A 612 23.66 30.14 37.63
N SER A 613 22.91 30.45 38.69
CA SER A 613 22.24 31.76 38.88
C SER A 613 23.17 32.91 39.29
N ALA A 614 24.34 32.60 39.83
CA ALA A 614 25.19 33.59 40.51
C ALA A 614 25.97 34.55 39.59
N LYS A 615 25.82 34.46 38.25
CA LYS A 615 26.70 35.16 37.27
C LYS A 615 25.98 35.74 36.04
N SER A 616 24.85 36.43 36.24
CA SER A 616 24.31 37.35 35.23
C SER A 616 23.67 38.58 35.89
N SER A 617 24.45 39.66 36.02
CA SER A 617 24.02 40.90 36.69
C SER A 617 24.53 42.17 36.00
N THR A 618 24.36 42.26 34.68
CA THR A 618 24.59 43.49 33.90
C THR A 618 23.55 43.64 32.79
N LEU A 619 22.99 44.85 32.65
CA LEU A 619 22.20 45.35 31.50
C LEU A 619 20.86 44.61 31.23
N GLY A 620 19.75 45.20 31.70
CA GLY A 620 18.40 44.67 31.43
C GLY A 620 17.27 45.35 32.20
N GLY A 621 17.18 46.69 32.14
CA GLY A 621 16.19 47.44 32.93
C GLY A 621 14.74 47.21 32.48
N ARG A 622 13.88 46.73 33.39
CA ARG A 622 12.42 46.83 33.28
C ARG A 622 11.83 47.53 34.51
N VAL A 623 11.31 48.74 34.29
CA VAL A 623 10.55 49.49 35.28
C VAL A 623 9.18 48.84 35.44
N VAL A 624 8.83 48.42 36.65
CA VAL A 624 7.45 48.05 37.03
C VAL A 624 6.92 49.14 37.96
N ILE A 625 5.80 49.77 37.57
CA ILE A 625 5.26 50.93 38.27
C ILE A 625 4.40 50.48 39.45
N SER A 626 4.98 50.43 40.65
CA SER A 626 4.23 50.23 41.89
C SER A 626 3.68 51.56 42.42
N ALA A 627 2.36 51.77 42.32
CA ALA A 627 1.72 52.98 42.84
C ALA A 627 1.67 52.98 44.39
N GLY A 628 2.54 53.77 45.03
CA GLY A 628 2.55 53.98 46.47
C GLY A 628 2.50 55.47 46.83
N ARG A 629 1.51 55.90 47.62
CA ARG A 629 1.39 57.30 48.06
C ARG A 629 2.51 57.65 49.04
N LYS A 630 3.09 58.85 48.88
CA LYS A 630 3.93 59.47 49.92
C LYS A 630 3.08 59.83 51.13
N GLN A 631 3.55 59.49 52.33
CA GLN A 631 3.40 60.31 53.52
C GLN A 631 4.71 60.21 54.32
N GLN A 632 5.20 61.35 54.81
CA GLN A 632 6.37 61.42 55.69
C GLN A 632 5.89 61.41 57.14
N GLY A 633 6.65 60.75 58.01
CA GLY A 633 6.42 60.76 59.45
C GLY A 633 7.61 60.12 60.15
N ASN A 634 8.36 60.92 60.92
CA ASN A 634 9.34 60.39 61.85
C ASN A 634 8.60 59.74 63.03
N ASP A 635 9.03 58.57 63.49
CA ASP A 635 9.77 58.55 64.76
C ASP A 635 10.58 57.25 64.96
N THR A 636 11.43 57.32 65.97
CA THR A 636 12.39 56.37 66.49
C THR A 636 11.76 55.10 67.06
N ARG A 637 11.81 54.00 66.30
CA ARG A 637 11.81 52.64 66.88
C ARG A 637 12.92 51.80 66.28
N ARG A 638 13.71 51.17 67.14
CA ARG A 638 14.73 50.18 66.74
C ARG A 638 14.04 49.11 65.88
N ARG A 639 14.52 48.92 64.66
CA ARG A 639 14.05 47.85 63.77
C ARG A 639 14.51 46.53 64.38
N VAL A 640 13.61 45.85 65.11
CA VAL A 640 13.84 44.48 65.56
C VAL A 640 14.03 43.64 64.31
N VAL A 641 15.26 43.18 64.08
CA VAL A 641 15.53 42.15 63.08
C VAL A 641 14.76 40.91 63.55
N PRO A 642 13.89 40.31 62.73
CA PRO A 642 13.19 39.08 63.11
C PRO A 642 14.19 37.91 63.10
N SER A 643 14.94 37.78 64.18
CA SER A 643 15.92 36.73 64.43
C SER A 643 15.20 35.40 64.67
N LYS A 644 14.75 34.75 63.59
CA LYS A 644 14.13 33.43 63.60
C LYS A 644 14.23 32.79 62.21
N GLN A 645 15.29 32.02 62.00
CA GLN A 645 15.31 30.97 60.99
C GLN A 645 14.30 29.90 61.42
N HIS A 646 13.04 30.06 61.04
CA HIS A 646 12.05 29.01 61.20
C HIS A 646 12.28 27.92 60.15
N ARG A 647 12.07 26.65 60.54
CA ARG A 647 12.32 25.48 59.69
C ARG A 647 11.47 25.58 58.41
N LYS A 648 12.05 25.29 57.25
CA LYS A 648 11.27 25.04 56.02
C LYS A 648 10.44 23.76 56.19
N THR A 649 9.27 23.73 55.59
CA THR A 649 8.43 22.53 55.48
C THR A 649 8.75 21.77 54.19
N VAL A 650 8.28 20.52 54.07
CA VAL A 650 8.47 19.72 52.85
C VAL A 650 7.76 20.37 51.66
N GLY A 651 6.55 20.90 51.86
CA GLY A 651 5.79 21.63 50.85
C GLY A 651 6.52 22.89 50.37
N SER A 652 7.15 23.65 51.26
CA SER A 652 7.96 24.83 50.92
C SER A 652 9.24 24.45 50.16
N GLN A 653 10.02 23.47 50.64
CA GLN A 653 11.20 22.97 49.93
C GLN A 653 10.83 22.43 48.54
N PHE A 654 9.72 21.71 48.44
CA PHE A 654 9.24 21.17 47.17
C PHE A 654 8.81 22.28 46.21
N GLN A 655 8.03 23.27 46.64
CA GLN A 655 7.61 24.42 45.83
C GLN A 655 8.82 25.17 45.25
N GLU A 656 9.86 25.44 46.05
CA GLU A 656 11.11 26.04 45.58
C GLU A 656 11.80 25.16 44.51
N SER A 657 11.95 23.86 44.77
CA SER A 657 12.60 22.92 43.83
C SER A 657 11.85 22.78 42.50
N LEU A 658 10.51 22.79 42.54
CA LEU A 658 9.65 22.69 41.37
C LEU A 658 9.65 23.98 40.56
N ALA A 659 9.60 25.15 41.21
CA ALA A 659 9.72 26.44 40.54
C ALA A 659 11.07 26.58 39.81
N SER A 660 12.15 26.07 40.42
CA SER A 660 13.48 26.06 39.82
C SER A 660 13.62 25.06 38.65
N LEU A 661 13.02 23.87 38.75
CA LEU A 661 12.90 22.93 37.63
C LEU A 661 12.13 23.55 36.46
N ILE A 662 10.95 24.12 36.71
CA ILE A 662 10.11 24.76 35.69
C ILE A 662 10.83 25.97 35.06
N SER A 663 11.53 26.79 35.85
CA SER A 663 12.39 27.88 35.35
C SER A 663 13.50 27.36 34.42
N THR A 664 14.15 26.26 34.81
CA THR A 664 15.17 25.59 33.98
C THR A 664 14.58 25.09 32.66
N LEU A 665 13.40 24.48 32.70
CA LEU A 665 12.72 23.96 31.50
C LEU A 665 12.21 25.09 30.59
N HIS A 666 11.75 26.22 31.13
CA HIS A 666 11.40 27.42 30.35
C HIS A 666 12.61 28.04 29.62
N ALA A 667 13.84 27.83 30.12
CA ALA A 667 15.08 28.22 29.46
C ALA A 667 15.57 27.20 28.41
N THR A 668 14.77 26.16 28.11
CA THR A 668 15.04 25.17 27.07
C THR A 668 13.93 25.10 26.03
N THR A 669 14.22 24.50 24.87
CA THR A 669 13.20 24.02 23.93
C THR A 669 12.75 22.60 24.34
N PRO A 670 11.52 22.39 24.83
CA PRO A 670 11.04 21.09 25.28
C PRO A 670 10.48 20.22 24.13
N HIS A 671 10.77 18.93 24.19
CA HIS A 671 10.26 17.87 23.33
C HIS A 671 9.50 16.86 24.20
N TYR A 672 8.30 16.42 23.78
CA TYR A 672 7.38 15.70 24.67
C TYR A 672 7.18 14.23 24.27
N VAL A 673 7.37 13.34 25.24
CA VAL A 673 7.05 11.91 25.13
C VAL A 673 5.93 11.58 26.12
N ARG A 674 4.81 11.04 25.62
CA ARG A 674 3.68 10.58 26.44
C ARG A 674 3.60 9.05 26.34
N CYS A 675 4.00 8.39 27.42
CA CYS A 675 4.03 6.95 27.58
C CYS A 675 2.67 6.43 28.08
N ILE A 676 2.17 5.34 27.49
CA ILE A 676 0.84 4.77 27.77
C ILE A 676 0.98 3.28 28.13
N LYS A 677 0.38 2.88 29.25
CA LYS A 677 0.23 1.49 29.71
C LYS A 677 -1.05 0.88 29.09
N PRO A 678 -0.98 -0.10 28.18
CA PRO A 678 -2.17 -0.53 27.42
C PRO A 678 -3.07 -1.55 28.12
N ASN A 679 -2.62 -2.17 29.22
CA ASN A 679 -3.39 -3.07 30.08
C ASN A 679 -2.71 -3.17 31.46
N ASP A 680 -3.44 -3.51 32.52
CA ASP A 680 -2.84 -3.69 33.85
C ASP A 680 -2.17 -5.06 34.09
N ASP A 681 -2.61 -6.12 33.38
CA ASP A 681 -2.10 -7.51 33.52
C ASP A 681 -0.67 -7.74 33.00
N LYS A 682 0.01 -6.70 32.47
CA LYS A 682 1.35 -6.77 31.87
C LYS A 682 1.44 -7.73 30.66
N VAL A 683 0.33 -7.97 29.97
CA VAL A 683 0.25 -8.91 28.83
C VAL A 683 0.70 -8.24 27.53
N ALA A 684 1.58 -8.93 26.79
CA ALA A 684 2.10 -8.51 25.50
C ALA A 684 0.98 -8.15 24.50
N PHE A 685 1.05 -6.94 23.92
CA PHE A 685 0.09 -6.40 22.95
C PHE A 685 -1.41 -6.43 23.34
N LYS A 686 -1.79 -6.72 24.59
CA LYS A 686 -3.19 -6.63 25.05
C LYS A 686 -3.61 -5.16 25.14
N TRP A 687 -4.78 -4.84 24.59
CA TRP A 687 -5.35 -3.49 24.52
C TRP A 687 -6.60 -3.35 25.39
N GLU A 688 -6.57 -2.40 26.33
CA GLU A 688 -7.66 -2.10 27.25
C GLU A 688 -8.19 -0.67 27.04
N THR A 689 -9.31 -0.56 26.32
CA THR A 689 -9.76 0.72 25.78
C THR A 689 -10.11 1.77 26.86
N ALA A 690 -10.69 1.36 27.98
CA ALA A 690 -11.03 2.27 29.09
C ALA A 690 -9.78 2.85 29.78
N LYS A 691 -8.81 1.99 30.14
CA LYS A 691 -7.55 2.44 30.77
C LYS A 691 -6.72 3.33 29.84
N ILE A 692 -6.69 3.03 28.54
CA ILE A 692 -5.99 3.85 27.55
C ILE A 692 -6.65 5.21 27.36
N ILE A 693 -8.00 5.28 27.32
CA ILE A 693 -8.69 6.57 27.15
C ILE A 693 -8.50 7.47 28.38
N GLN A 694 -8.50 6.91 29.59
CA GLN A 694 -8.22 7.65 30.82
C GLN A 694 -6.80 8.24 30.78
N GLN A 695 -5.78 7.44 30.41
CA GLN A 695 -4.41 7.94 30.27
C GLN A 695 -4.24 8.98 29.15
N LEU A 696 -4.97 8.87 28.04
CA LEU A 696 -4.91 9.86 26.97
C LEU A 696 -5.54 11.21 27.38
N ARG A 697 -6.46 11.23 28.35
CA ARG A 697 -6.92 12.45 29.04
C ARG A 697 -5.86 12.91 30.06
N ALA A 698 -5.40 12.01 30.94
CA ALA A 698 -4.43 12.27 32.01
C ALA A 698 -3.03 12.72 31.54
N CYS A 699 -2.64 12.40 30.30
CA CYS A 699 -1.39 12.86 29.69
C CYS A 699 -1.56 14.16 28.88
N GLY A 700 -2.74 14.81 28.92
CA GLY A 700 -3.05 16.00 28.15
C GLY A 700 -3.11 15.79 26.62
N VAL A 701 -2.98 14.54 26.14
CA VAL A 701 -2.95 14.24 24.68
C VAL A 701 -4.29 14.58 24.05
N LEU A 702 -5.40 14.20 24.67
CA LEU A 702 -6.74 14.53 24.16
C LEU A 702 -7.08 16.03 24.25
N GLU A 703 -6.51 16.76 25.21
CA GLU A 703 -6.65 18.22 25.26
C GLU A 703 -5.79 18.90 24.18
N THR A 704 -4.58 18.40 23.91
CA THR A 704 -3.74 18.85 22.78
C THR A 704 -4.48 18.64 21.46
N VAL A 705 -5.05 17.45 21.27
CA VAL A 705 -5.91 17.06 20.14
C VAL A 705 -7.10 18.01 20.02
N ARG A 706 -7.73 18.41 21.15
CA ARG A 706 -8.85 19.37 21.17
C ARG A 706 -8.41 20.77 20.76
N ILE A 707 -7.28 21.27 21.28
CA ILE A 707 -6.68 22.57 20.91
C ILE A 707 -6.30 22.59 19.42
N SER A 708 -5.60 21.56 18.93
CA SER A 708 -5.27 21.43 17.50
C SER A 708 -6.51 21.33 16.61
N ALA A 709 -7.56 20.62 17.05
CA ALA A 709 -8.82 20.53 16.31
C ALA A 709 -9.62 21.85 16.29
N ALA A 710 -9.53 22.64 17.37
CA ALA A 710 -10.11 23.98 17.49
C ALA A 710 -9.27 25.06 16.79
N GLY A 711 -8.02 24.77 16.43
CA GLY A 711 -7.18 25.55 15.51
C GLY A 711 -7.44 25.17 14.05
N PHE A 712 -6.37 24.96 13.28
CA PHE A 712 -6.40 24.48 11.90
C PHE A 712 -5.54 23.21 11.76
N PRO A 713 -6.07 22.02 12.10
CA PRO A 713 -5.26 20.80 12.21
C PRO A 713 -4.79 20.27 10.85
N SER A 714 -5.60 20.45 9.80
CA SER A 714 -5.30 19.94 8.48
C SER A 714 -4.54 20.98 7.65
N ARG A 715 -3.23 20.78 7.50
CA ARG A 715 -2.32 21.66 6.74
C ARG A 715 -1.90 20.99 5.44
N TRP A 716 -1.90 21.74 4.33
CA TRP A 716 -1.54 21.23 3.00
C TRP A 716 -0.66 22.24 2.25
N LEU A 717 0.46 21.80 1.69
CA LEU A 717 1.26 22.60 0.76
C LEU A 717 0.48 22.86 -0.55
N TYR A 718 0.68 24.03 -1.16
CA TYR A 718 -0.03 24.40 -2.40
C TYR A 718 0.15 23.39 -3.56
N PRO A 719 1.34 22.77 -3.80
CA PRO A 719 1.50 21.74 -4.82
C PRO A 719 0.67 20.48 -4.59
N ASP A 720 0.71 19.92 -3.38
CA ASP A 720 0.00 18.69 -3.05
C ASP A 720 -1.51 18.90 -3.12
N PHE A 721 -1.99 20.04 -2.62
CA PHE A 721 -3.39 20.41 -2.71
C PHE A 721 -3.83 20.58 -4.18
N TYR A 722 -3.04 21.27 -5.01
CA TYR A 722 -3.32 21.42 -6.43
C TYR A 722 -3.39 20.07 -7.14
N MET A 723 -2.35 19.23 -7.00
CA MET A 723 -2.28 17.93 -7.67
C MET A 723 -3.42 17.00 -7.24
N ARG A 724 -3.78 17.01 -5.95
CA ARG A 724 -4.89 16.23 -5.39
C ARG A 724 -6.25 16.74 -5.88
N TYR A 725 -6.52 18.04 -5.75
CA TYR A 725 -7.88 18.61 -5.83
C TYR A 725 -8.22 19.37 -7.12
N GLN A 726 -7.30 19.51 -8.09
CA GLN A 726 -7.57 20.10 -9.42
C GLN A 726 -8.89 19.64 -10.09
N LEU A 727 -9.31 18.37 -9.88
CA LEU A 727 -10.57 17.81 -10.41
C LEU A 727 -11.85 18.52 -9.88
N LEU A 728 -11.75 19.25 -8.77
CA LEU A 728 -12.87 19.97 -8.16
C LEU A 728 -13.31 21.21 -8.95
N VAL A 729 -12.51 21.68 -9.90
CA VAL A 729 -12.69 22.95 -10.65
C VAL A 729 -12.58 22.71 -12.16
N TYR A 730 -13.25 23.55 -12.97
CA TYR A 730 -13.07 23.53 -14.41
C TYR A 730 -11.71 24.12 -14.80
N ARG A 731 -11.03 23.51 -15.77
CA ARG A 731 -9.69 23.92 -16.23
C ARG A 731 -9.55 25.40 -16.61
N SER A 732 -10.65 26.08 -16.96
CA SER A 732 -10.69 27.54 -17.21
C SER A 732 -10.51 28.44 -15.98
N LYS A 733 -10.58 27.90 -14.76
CA LYS A 733 -10.27 28.61 -13.50
C LYS A 733 -8.99 28.09 -12.81
N LEU A 734 -8.20 27.28 -13.52
CA LEU A 734 -6.91 26.76 -13.05
C LEU A 734 -5.80 27.32 -13.94
N ASP A 735 -5.02 28.23 -13.39
CA ASP A 735 -3.71 28.57 -13.96
C ASP A 735 -2.67 27.52 -13.54
N LYS A 736 -1.69 27.29 -14.40
CA LYS A 736 -0.47 26.52 -14.07
C LYS A 736 0.65 27.39 -13.53
N ASN A 737 0.66 28.68 -13.89
CA ASN A 737 1.72 29.60 -13.50
C ASN A 737 1.49 30.12 -12.06
N ASP A 738 0.26 30.51 -11.72
CA ASP A 738 -0.14 30.73 -10.33
C ASP A 738 -0.92 29.54 -9.72
N MET A 739 -0.16 28.66 -9.08
CA MET A 739 -0.68 27.52 -8.33
C MET A 739 -1.41 27.93 -7.04
N LYS A 740 -1.04 29.06 -6.42
CA LYS A 740 -1.61 29.56 -5.17
C LYS A 740 -3.01 30.14 -5.42
N LEU A 741 -3.18 30.94 -6.47
CA LEU A 741 -4.47 31.42 -6.95
C LEU A 741 -5.38 30.27 -7.41
N SER A 742 -4.84 29.27 -8.11
CA SER A 742 -5.59 28.05 -8.45
C SER A 742 -6.13 27.31 -7.23
N CYS A 743 -5.34 27.21 -6.15
CA CYS A 743 -5.81 26.61 -4.90
C CYS A 743 -6.88 27.46 -4.20
N ARG A 744 -6.73 28.80 -4.19
CA ARG A 744 -7.77 29.72 -3.69
C ARG A 744 -9.09 29.52 -4.45
N ASN A 745 -9.03 29.43 -5.78
CA ASN A 745 -10.18 29.14 -6.65
C ASN A 745 -10.85 27.78 -6.40
N ILE A 746 -10.09 26.77 -5.94
CA ILE A 746 -10.63 25.46 -5.53
C ILE A 746 -11.38 25.58 -4.21
N VAL A 747 -10.78 26.20 -3.19
CA VAL A 747 -11.36 26.29 -1.85
C VAL A 747 -12.62 27.17 -1.86
N MET A 748 -12.54 28.42 -2.35
CA MET A 748 -13.65 29.37 -2.37
C MET A 748 -14.88 28.88 -3.17
N LYS A 749 -14.71 27.94 -4.09
CA LYS A 749 -15.83 27.34 -4.84
C LYS A 749 -16.69 26.41 -3.97
N TRP A 750 -16.10 25.72 -3.00
CA TRP A 750 -16.75 24.64 -2.25
C TRP A 750 -16.90 24.95 -0.76
N ILE A 751 -16.05 25.80 -0.20
CA ILE A 751 -16.12 26.28 1.18
C ILE A 751 -16.33 27.79 1.11
N GLN A 752 -17.57 28.22 1.32
CA GLN A 752 -17.98 29.64 1.29
C GLN A 752 -17.74 30.36 2.62
N ASP A 753 -17.58 29.59 3.69
CA ASP A 753 -17.36 30.08 5.05
C ASP A 753 -15.87 30.31 5.28
N GLU A 754 -15.48 31.57 5.47
CA GLU A 754 -14.08 31.97 5.60
C GLU A 754 -13.45 31.56 6.93
N ASP A 755 -14.19 31.27 8.01
CA ASP A 755 -13.55 30.72 9.22
C ASP A 755 -13.03 29.29 9.00
N LYS A 756 -13.62 28.56 8.04
CA LYS A 756 -13.29 27.16 7.80
C LYS A 756 -11.92 26.93 7.15
N TYR A 757 -11.24 27.99 6.69
CA TYR A 757 -9.89 27.92 6.10
C TYR A 757 -9.09 29.23 6.21
N ARG A 758 -7.76 29.13 6.17
CA ARG A 758 -6.83 30.27 6.02
C ARG A 758 -5.78 29.95 4.96
N PHE A 759 -5.36 30.97 4.21
CA PHE A 759 -4.31 30.86 3.19
C PHE A 759 -3.02 31.45 3.73
N GLY A 760 -2.07 30.59 4.10
CA GLY A 760 -0.74 31.01 4.55
C GLY A 760 0.20 31.37 3.41
N ASN A 761 1.47 31.61 3.76
CA ASN A 761 2.56 31.88 2.83
C ASN A 761 2.88 30.67 1.94
N THR A 762 3.11 29.49 2.53
CA THR A 762 3.49 28.25 1.83
C THR A 762 2.40 27.16 1.88
N GLN A 763 1.46 27.25 2.81
CA GLN A 763 0.43 26.23 3.06
C GLN A 763 -1.01 26.79 3.07
N ILE A 764 -1.97 25.88 3.02
CA ILE A 764 -3.39 26.09 3.26
C ILE A 764 -3.76 25.39 4.55
N PHE A 765 -4.43 26.13 5.43
CA PHE A 765 -4.84 25.70 6.76
C PHE A 765 -6.35 25.48 6.77
N PHE A 766 -6.80 24.30 7.21
CA PHE A 766 -8.21 23.92 7.24
C PHE A 766 -8.66 23.53 8.65
N ARG A 767 -9.88 23.96 9.03
CA ARG A 767 -10.56 23.45 10.23
C ARG A 767 -10.81 21.93 10.11
N ALA A 768 -11.12 21.28 11.22
CA ALA A 768 -11.53 19.88 11.21
C ALA A 768 -12.68 19.59 10.21
N GLY A 769 -12.65 18.40 9.62
CA GLY A 769 -13.64 17.88 8.68
C GLY A 769 -13.59 18.42 7.25
N GLN A 770 -12.93 19.57 6.98
CA GLN A 770 -13.01 20.20 5.66
C GLN A 770 -12.30 19.40 4.56
N VAL A 771 -11.18 18.74 4.87
CA VAL A 771 -10.46 17.86 3.94
C VAL A 771 -11.30 16.62 3.58
N ALA A 772 -12.02 16.05 4.55
CA ALA A 772 -12.97 14.95 4.30
C ALA A 772 -14.15 15.40 3.42
N PHE A 773 -14.70 16.60 3.65
CA PHE A 773 -15.71 17.18 2.77
C PHE A 773 -15.20 17.33 1.33
N LEU A 774 -13.98 17.85 1.13
CA LEU A 774 -13.37 17.99 -0.20
C LEU A 774 -13.14 16.64 -0.91
N GLU A 775 -12.69 15.59 -0.21
CA GLU A 775 -12.61 14.24 -0.80
C GLU A 775 -14.00 13.63 -1.08
N GLN A 776 -15.02 13.89 -0.26
CA GLN A 776 -16.40 13.43 -0.51
C GLN A 776 -16.98 14.10 -1.77
N VAL A 777 -16.78 15.40 -1.95
CA VAL A 777 -17.11 16.11 -3.20
C VAL A 777 -16.32 15.53 -4.38
N ARG A 778 -15.02 15.27 -4.22
CA ARG A 778 -14.13 14.68 -5.24
C ARG A 778 -14.54 13.25 -5.61
N ALA A 779 -15.05 12.45 -4.67
CA ALA A 779 -15.60 11.12 -4.91
C ALA A 779 -16.93 11.20 -5.70
N ASN A 780 -17.83 12.10 -5.28
CA ASN A 780 -19.10 12.34 -5.97
C ASN A 780 -18.91 12.86 -7.42
N LEU A 781 -17.94 13.76 -7.65
CA LEU A 781 -17.58 14.20 -9.00
C LEU A 781 -16.99 13.06 -9.83
N ARG A 782 -16.07 12.25 -9.29
CA ARG A 782 -15.55 11.04 -9.97
C ARG A 782 -16.69 10.11 -10.38
N LYS A 783 -17.62 9.80 -9.46
CA LYS A 783 -18.81 8.96 -9.72
C LYS A 783 -19.70 9.56 -10.83
N LYS A 784 -19.91 10.89 -10.83
CA LYS A 784 -20.67 11.60 -11.88
C LYS A 784 -20.00 11.51 -13.25
N TYR A 785 -18.71 11.83 -13.36
CA TYR A 785 -17.98 11.79 -14.63
C TYR A 785 -17.84 10.35 -15.18
N ILE A 786 -17.57 9.36 -14.32
CA ILE A 786 -17.56 7.95 -14.72
C ILE A 786 -18.95 7.52 -15.25
N THR A 787 -20.04 7.95 -14.62
CA THR A 787 -21.41 7.66 -15.11
C THR A 787 -21.67 8.28 -16.49
N ILE A 788 -21.14 9.47 -16.76
CA ILE A 788 -21.23 10.12 -18.08
C ILE A 788 -20.41 9.36 -19.14
N VAL A 789 -19.18 8.96 -18.82
CA VAL A 789 -18.36 8.12 -19.72
C VAL A 789 -19.07 6.79 -19.99
N GLN A 790 -19.60 6.13 -18.96
CA GLN A 790 -20.39 4.89 -19.09
C GLN A 790 -21.65 5.08 -19.95
N SER A 791 -22.34 6.23 -19.89
CA SER A 791 -23.54 6.46 -20.70
C SER A 791 -23.21 6.75 -22.16
N VAL A 792 -22.13 7.48 -22.45
CA VAL A 792 -21.60 7.67 -23.82
C VAL A 792 -21.09 6.35 -24.41
N VAL A 793 -20.35 5.57 -23.62
CA VAL A 793 -19.90 4.21 -23.97
C VAL A 793 -21.11 3.31 -24.28
N ARG A 794 -22.10 3.26 -23.39
CA ARG A 794 -23.38 2.53 -23.62
C ARG A 794 -24.13 3.07 -24.84
N ARG A 795 -24.08 4.36 -25.16
CA ARG A 795 -24.70 4.90 -26.38
C ARG A 795 -23.97 4.46 -27.66
N PHE A 796 -22.63 4.44 -27.67
CA PHE A 796 -21.85 3.91 -28.80
C PHE A 796 -22.09 2.40 -28.97
N ILE A 797 -22.12 1.65 -27.85
CA ILE A 797 -22.57 0.25 -27.76
C ILE A 797 -23.91 0.12 -28.51
N TYR A 798 -24.94 0.83 -28.04
CA TYR A 798 -26.28 0.63 -28.55
C TYR A 798 -26.48 1.17 -29.98
N ARG A 799 -25.67 2.13 -30.43
CA ARG A 799 -25.68 2.62 -31.82
C ARG A 799 -25.00 1.68 -32.82
N ARG A 800 -23.81 1.12 -32.57
CA ARG A 800 -23.08 0.38 -33.63
C ARG A 800 -23.77 -0.92 -34.05
N GLN A 801 -24.11 -1.82 -33.11
CA GLN A 801 -24.81 -3.06 -33.51
C GLN A 801 -26.24 -2.76 -34.04
N PHE A 802 -26.88 -1.64 -33.67
CA PHE A 802 -28.14 -1.23 -34.32
C PHE A 802 -27.91 -0.90 -35.80
N LEU A 803 -26.89 -0.10 -36.12
CA LEU A 803 -26.53 0.21 -37.51
C LEU A 803 -26.17 -1.06 -38.29
N ARG A 804 -25.35 -1.97 -37.73
CA ARG A 804 -25.03 -3.24 -38.40
C ARG A 804 -26.26 -4.14 -38.62
N ILE A 805 -27.20 -4.17 -37.66
CA ILE A 805 -28.48 -4.86 -37.84
C ILE A 805 -29.30 -4.21 -38.98
N GLN A 806 -29.34 -2.87 -39.07
CA GLN A 806 -29.98 -2.20 -40.21
C GLN A 806 -29.28 -2.49 -41.54
N GLU A 807 -27.95 -2.56 -41.59
CA GLU A 807 -27.19 -2.90 -42.81
C GLU A 807 -27.49 -4.33 -43.27
N VAL A 808 -27.49 -5.31 -42.35
CA VAL A 808 -27.87 -6.70 -42.64
C VAL A 808 -29.32 -6.80 -43.12
N ILE A 809 -30.28 -6.16 -42.42
CA ILE A 809 -31.70 -6.14 -42.83
C ILE A 809 -31.85 -5.50 -44.21
N ASN A 810 -31.20 -4.36 -44.47
CA ASN A 810 -31.23 -3.70 -45.77
C ASN A 810 -30.58 -4.55 -46.87
N GLY A 811 -29.50 -5.27 -46.57
CA GLY A 811 -28.85 -6.22 -47.47
C GLY A 811 -29.77 -7.37 -47.86
N ILE A 812 -30.42 -8.01 -46.87
CA ILE A 812 -31.40 -9.08 -47.07
C ILE A 812 -32.61 -8.55 -47.87
N GLN A 813 -33.16 -7.39 -47.50
CA GLN A 813 -34.30 -6.80 -48.23
C GLN A 813 -33.97 -6.45 -49.69
N LYS A 814 -32.75 -5.95 -49.97
CA LYS A 814 -32.28 -5.72 -51.35
C LYS A 814 -32.21 -7.04 -52.13
N HIS A 815 -31.64 -8.10 -51.55
CA HIS A 815 -31.55 -9.41 -52.20
C HIS A 815 -32.92 -10.05 -52.42
N ALA A 816 -33.82 -10.01 -51.44
CA ALA A 816 -35.17 -10.54 -51.54
C ALA A 816 -36.01 -9.81 -52.61
N ARG A 817 -35.97 -8.47 -52.64
CA ARG A 817 -36.62 -7.67 -53.71
C ARG A 817 -36.05 -8.01 -55.09
N GLY A 818 -34.73 -8.17 -55.20
CA GLY A 818 -34.05 -8.59 -56.43
C GLY A 818 -34.43 -10.00 -56.88
N TYR A 819 -34.57 -10.95 -55.94
CA TYR A 819 -35.02 -12.32 -56.21
C TYR A 819 -36.46 -12.33 -56.74
N LEU A 820 -37.39 -11.69 -56.04
CA LEU A 820 -38.81 -11.62 -56.44
C LEU A 820 -38.99 -10.96 -57.82
N ALA A 821 -38.18 -9.92 -58.12
CA ALA A 821 -38.17 -9.29 -59.44
C ALA A 821 -37.66 -10.25 -60.54
N ARG A 822 -36.61 -11.03 -60.29
CA ARG A 822 -36.10 -12.04 -61.22
C ARG A 822 -37.10 -13.17 -61.43
N GLU A 823 -37.68 -13.71 -60.36
CA GLU A 823 -38.69 -14.78 -60.41
C GLU A 823 -39.93 -14.35 -61.22
N ARG A 824 -40.47 -13.16 -60.95
CA ARG A 824 -41.59 -12.59 -61.72
C ARG A 824 -41.22 -12.38 -63.19
N THR A 825 -40.00 -11.94 -63.47
CA THR A 825 -39.50 -11.77 -64.85
C THR A 825 -39.35 -13.11 -65.57
N GLN A 826 -38.89 -14.16 -64.87
CA GLN A 826 -38.75 -15.50 -65.41
C GLN A 826 -40.12 -16.11 -65.75
N LYS A 827 -41.09 -16.04 -64.84
CA LYS A 827 -42.48 -16.46 -65.11
C LYS A 827 -43.11 -15.73 -66.30
N MET A 828 -42.82 -14.43 -66.48
CA MET A 828 -43.24 -13.68 -67.67
C MET A 828 -42.52 -14.11 -68.96
N ARG A 829 -41.23 -14.48 -68.89
CA ARG A 829 -40.47 -15.04 -70.03
C ARG A 829 -41.01 -16.40 -70.46
N GLU A 830 -41.31 -17.28 -69.51
CA GLU A 830 -41.89 -18.61 -69.75
C GLU A 830 -43.27 -18.52 -70.39
N ALA A 831 -44.16 -17.67 -69.84
CA ALA A 831 -45.47 -17.39 -70.44
C ALA A 831 -45.34 -16.84 -71.88
N ARG A 832 -44.41 -15.90 -72.10
CA ARG A 832 -44.13 -15.36 -73.44
C ARG A 832 -43.57 -16.42 -74.40
N ALA A 833 -42.70 -17.32 -73.93
CA ALA A 833 -42.16 -18.42 -74.72
C ALA A 833 -43.27 -19.42 -75.11
N GLY A 834 -44.15 -19.79 -74.18
CA GLY A 834 -45.32 -20.64 -74.45
C GLY A 834 -46.29 -20.01 -75.45
N LEU A 835 -46.54 -18.70 -75.36
CA LEU A 835 -47.34 -17.94 -76.33
C LEU A 835 -46.67 -17.90 -77.72
N ILE A 836 -45.35 -17.73 -77.80
CA ILE A 836 -44.60 -17.73 -79.06
C ILE A 836 -44.61 -19.12 -79.72
N LEU A 837 -44.32 -20.17 -78.95
CA LEU A 837 -44.33 -21.56 -79.43
C LEU A 837 -45.72 -21.96 -79.91
N SER A 838 -46.77 -21.69 -79.13
CA SER A 838 -48.15 -22.00 -79.53
C SER A 838 -48.63 -21.18 -80.72
N LYS A 839 -48.23 -19.90 -80.85
CA LYS A 839 -48.46 -19.08 -82.05
C LYS A 839 -47.86 -19.72 -83.31
N TYR A 840 -46.57 -20.07 -83.27
CA TYR A 840 -45.91 -20.69 -84.43
C TYR A 840 -46.43 -22.09 -84.74
N ALA A 841 -46.68 -22.93 -83.74
CA ALA A 841 -47.24 -24.26 -83.92
C ALA A 841 -48.65 -24.22 -84.55
N ARG A 842 -49.56 -23.38 -84.04
CA ARG A 842 -50.90 -23.16 -84.62
C ARG A 842 -50.80 -22.66 -86.07
N GLY A 843 -49.94 -21.67 -86.33
CA GLY A 843 -49.72 -21.14 -87.68
C GLY A 843 -49.21 -22.19 -88.67
N TRP A 844 -48.22 -23.00 -88.26
CA TRP A 844 -47.68 -24.09 -89.07
C TRP A 844 -48.70 -25.20 -89.34
N LEU A 845 -49.47 -25.62 -88.32
CA LEU A 845 -50.53 -26.62 -88.47
C LEU A 845 -51.61 -26.16 -89.46
N CYS A 846 -52.08 -24.92 -89.35
CA CYS A 846 -53.07 -24.35 -90.28
C CYS A 846 -52.50 -24.25 -91.70
N ARG A 847 -51.26 -23.76 -91.87
CA ARG A 847 -50.58 -23.71 -93.18
C ARG A 847 -50.40 -25.09 -93.81
N ARG A 848 -50.05 -26.12 -93.01
CA ARG A 848 -49.90 -27.52 -93.46
C ARG A 848 -51.23 -28.25 -93.73
N ARG A 849 -52.35 -27.77 -93.16
CA ARG A 849 -53.71 -28.18 -93.57
C ARG A 849 -54.10 -27.54 -94.90
N TYR A 850 -53.99 -26.21 -95.00
CA TYR A 850 -54.33 -25.46 -96.22
C TYR A 850 -53.53 -25.90 -97.45
N LEU A 851 -52.21 -26.07 -97.32
CA LEU A 851 -51.37 -26.49 -98.45
C LEU A 851 -51.74 -27.89 -98.96
N ARG A 852 -52.05 -28.85 -98.07
CA ARG A 852 -52.55 -30.18 -98.50
C ARG A 852 -53.85 -30.07 -99.30
N LEU A 853 -54.82 -29.31 -98.79
CA LEU A 853 -56.09 -29.07 -99.50
C LEU A 853 -55.86 -28.42 -100.88
N ARG A 854 -54.97 -27.41 -100.96
CA ARG A 854 -54.60 -26.75 -102.23
C ARG A 854 -53.97 -27.71 -103.23
N HIS A 855 -53.06 -28.59 -102.79
CA HIS A 855 -52.45 -29.60 -103.66
C HIS A 855 -53.48 -30.63 -104.15
N SER A 856 -54.38 -31.12 -103.29
CA SER A 856 -55.47 -32.02 -103.70
C SER A 856 -56.40 -31.39 -104.74
N ILE A 857 -56.86 -30.16 -104.50
CA ILE A 857 -57.71 -29.42 -105.45
C ILE A 857 -56.98 -29.18 -106.78
N SER A 858 -55.70 -28.80 -106.73
CA SER A 858 -54.89 -28.59 -107.93
C SER A 858 -54.73 -29.88 -108.76
N GLY A 859 -54.53 -31.03 -108.12
CA GLY A 859 -54.47 -32.34 -108.79
C GLY A 859 -55.80 -32.76 -109.44
N ILE A 860 -56.93 -32.47 -108.79
CA ILE A 860 -58.26 -32.68 -109.38
C ILE A 860 -58.46 -31.77 -110.60
N GLN A 861 -58.06 -30.50 -110.50
CA GLN A 861 -58.17 -29.53 -111.60
C GLN A 861 -57.29 -29.88 -112.80
N THR A 862 -56.05 -30.36 -112.61
CA THR A 862 -55.19 -30.79 -113.73
C THR A 862 -55.75 -32.05 -114.39
N TYR A 863 -56.24 -33.02 -113.63
CA TYR A 863 -56.90 -34.21 -114.18
C TYR A 863 -58.15 -33.85 -115.01
N ALA A 864 -59.04 -32.99 -114.46
CA ALA A 864 -60.26 -32.55 -115.15
C ALA A 864 -59.95 -31.79 -116.45
N ARG A 865 -58.99 -30.86 -116.43
CA ARG A 865 -58.52 -30.14 -117.64
C ARG A 865 -57.96 -31.12 -118.68
N GLY A 866 -57.15 -32.10 -118.25
CA GLY A 866 -56.61 -33.15 -119.11
C GLY A 866 -57.67 -34.10 -119.67
N MET A 867 -58.81 -34.30 -118.99
CA MET A 867 -59.95 -35.06 -119.51
C MET A 867 -60.71 -34.26 -120.59
N LEU A 868 -61.03 -32.99 -120.32
CA LEU A 868 -61.73 -32.11 -121.28
C LEU A 868 -60.94 -31.93 -122.58
N ALA A 869 -59.61 -31.81 -122.50
CA ALA A 869 -58.74 -31.74 -123.67
C ALA A 869 -58.79 -33.01 -124.53
N ARG A 870 -58.75 -34.20 -123.89
CA ARG A 870 -58.88 -35.50 -124.58
C ARG A 870 -60.23 -35.66 -125.27
N ASN A 871 -61.33 -35.27 -124.62
CA ASN A 871 -62.66 -35.35 -125.23
C ASN A 871 -62.79 -34.46 -126.48
N LYS A 872 -62.24 -33.22 -126.44
CA LYS A 872 -62.17 -32.35 -127.64
C LYS A 872 -61.33 -32.97 -128.77
N PHE A 873 -60.21 -33.60 -128.44
CA PHE A 873 -59.37 -34.28 -129.43
C PHE A 873 -60.08 -35.47 -130.09
N HIS A 874 -60.81 -36.29 -129.33
CA HIS A 874 -61.59 -37.40 -129.89
C HIS A 874 -62.66 -36.93 -130.88
N ALA A 875 -63.46 -35.92 -130.53
CA ALA A 875 -64.46 -35.36 -131.45
C ALA A 875 -63.84 -34.82 -132.75
N MET A 876 -62.71 -34.12 -132.66
CA MET A 876 -61.98 -33.59 -133.83
C MET A 876 -61.37 -34.72 -134.69
N ARG A 877 -60.82 -35.76 -134.07
CA ARG A 877 -60.30 -36.96 -134.75
C ARG A 877 -61.40 -37.65 -135.56
N ASP A 878 -62.58 -37.80 -134.99
CA ASP A 878 -63.66 -38.57 -135.62
C ASP A 878 -64.29 -37.79 -136.77
N HIS A 879 -64.41 -36.46 -136.65
CA HIS A 879 -64.76 -35.58 -137.77
C HIS A 879 -63.71 -35.65 -138.90
N TYR A 880 -62.41 -35.71 -138.59
CA TYR A 880 -61.35 -35.89 -139.59
C TYR A 880 -61.44 -37.24 -140.31
N ARG A 881 -61.78 -38.34 -139.59
CA ARG A 881 -62.01 -39.65 -140.21
C ARG A 881 -63.20 -39.64 -141.18
N ALA A 882 -64.29 -38.95 -140.85
CA ALA A 882 -65.42 -38.78 -141.77
C ALA A 882 -65.01 -38.10 -143.09
N VAL A 883 -64.18 -37.05 -143.03
CA VAL A 883 -63.64 -36.34 -144.21
C VAL A 883 -62.73 -37.26 -145.05
N GLN A 884 -61.91 -38.12 -144.42
CA GLN A 884 -61.11 -39.11 -145.14
C GLN A 884 -61.99 -40.10 -145.93
N ILE A 885 -63.07 -40.60 -145.34
CA ILE A 885 -64.01 -41.52 -146.01
C ILE A 885 -64.68 -40.83 -147.22
N GLN A 886 -65.18 -39.60 -147.04
CA GLN A 886 -65.79 -38.81 -148.11
C GLN A 886 -64.82 -38.59 -149.29
N ARG A 887 -63.54 -38.32 -149.03
CA ARG A 887 -62.48 -38.20 -150.06
C ARG A 887 -62.34 -39.50 -150.87
N PHE A 888 -62.30 -40.66 -150.22
CA PHE A 888 -62.15 -41.95 -150.91
C PHE A 888 -63.36 -42.27 -151.81
N VAL A 889 -64.58 -42.03 -151.33
CA VAL A 889 -65.82 -42.28 -152.11
C VAL A 889 -65.88 -41.38 -153.35
N ARG A 890 -65.58 -40.08 -153.22
CA ARG A 890 -65.50 -39.15 -154.37
C ARG A 890 -64.51 -39.62 -155.42
N GLY A 891 -63.32 -40.09 -155.00
CA GLY A 891 -62.31 -40.65 -155.91
C GLY A 891 -62.72 -41.96 -156.60
N ALA A 892 -63.55 -42.79 -155.96
CA ALA A 892 -64.06 -44.03 -156.56
C ALA A 892 -65.08 -43.76 -157.68
N LEU A 893 -65.98 -42.79 -157.50
CA LEU A 893 -66.98 -42.41 -158.49
C LEU A 893 -66.33 -41.86 -159.79
N ALA A 894 -65.33 -40.99 -159.66
CA ALA A 894 -64.58 -40.46 -160.80
C ALA A 894 -63.90 -41.57 -161.63
N ARG A 895 -63.30 -42.57 -160.97
CA ARG A 895 -62.67 -43.72 -161.65
C ARG A 895 -63.69 -44.59 -162.41
N ARG A 896 -64.88 -44.82 -161.85
CA ARG A 896 -65.98 -45.54 -162.55
C ARG A 896 -66.42 -44.80 -163.81
N ALA A 897 -66.58 -43.47 -163.76
CA ALA A 897 -66.96 -42.66 -164.92
C ALA A 897 -65.91 -42.73 -166.06
N TYR A 898 -64.62 -42.60 -165.72
CA TYR A 898 -63.52 -42.72 -166.69
C TYR A 898 -63.47 -44.11 -167.35
N GLN A 899 -63.56 -45.20 -166.57
CA GLN A 899 -63.53 -46.55 -167.12
C GLN A 899 -64.68 -46.84 -168.08
N LYS A 900 -65.90 -46.37 -167.78
CA LYS A 900 -67.06 -46.48 -168.70
C LYS A 900 -66.78 -45.77 -170.03
N ARG A 901 -66.23 -44.55 -169.99
CA ARG A 901 -65.88 -43.77 -171.19
C ARG A 901 -64.78 -44.46 -172.02
N ARG A 902 -63.75 -45.02 -171.36
CA ARG A 902 -62.64 -45.75 -172.03
C ARG A 902 -63.13 -47.03 -172.73
N ARG A 903 -64.06 -47.78 -172.11
CA ARG A 903 -64.62 -49.02 -172.69
C ARG A 903 -65.36 -48.75 -174.01
N ASN A 904 -66.15 -47.68 -174.07
CA ASN A 904 -66.90 -47.31 -175.29
C ASN A 904 -65.96 -46.95 -176.46
N ILE A 905 -64.87 -46.22 -176.20
CA ILE A 905 -63.90 -45.83 -177.25
C ILE A 905 -63.24 -47.07 -177.88
N ILE A 906 -62.85 -48.05 -177.07
CA ILE A 906 -62.21 -49.29 -177.53
C ILE A 906 -63.14 -50.10 -178.45
N ILE A 907 -64.45 -50.12 -178.17
CA ILE A 907 -65.44 -50.83 -178.99
C ILE A 907 -65.52 -50.22 -180.41
N CYS A 908 -65.58 -48.89 -180.53
CA CYS A 908 -65.56 -48.21 -181.83
C CYS A 908 -64.25 -48.47 -182.61
N GLN A 909 -63.10 -48.42 -181.93
CA GLN A 909 -61.79 -48.71 -182.54
C GLN A 909 -61.68 -50.14 -183.07
N ALA A 910 -62.26 -51.12 -182.35
CA ALA A 910 -62.27 -52.52 -182.77
C ALA A 910 -63.14 -52.75 -184.03
N ALA A 911 -64.29 -52.09 -184.12
CA ALA A 911 -65.19 -52.20 -185.29
C ALA A 911 -64.52 -51.71 -186.59
N ILE A 912 -63.86 -50.54 -186.55
CA ILE A 912 -63.17 -49.93 -187.71
C ILE A 912 -62.02 -50.84 -188.19
N ARG A 913 -61.21 -51.38 -187.26
CA ARG A 913 -60.12 -52.31 -187.61
C ARG A 913 -60.62 -53.58 -188.30
N ARG A 914 -61.78 -54.13 -187.87
CA ARG A 914 -62.39 -55.34 -188.45
C ARG A 914 -62.88 -55.13 -189.89
N PHE A 915 -63.37 -53.92 -190.21
CA PHE A 915 -63.80 -53.55 -191.57
C PHE A 915 -62.63 -53.54 -192.56
N LEU A 916 -61.53 -52.86 -192.21
CA LEU A 916 -60.34 -52.74 -193.05
C LEU A 916 -59.72 -54.12 -193.39
N ALA A 917 -59.64 -55.02 -192.41
CA ALA A 917 -59.09 -56.36 -192.61
C ALA A 917 -59.88 -57.18 -193.65
N ARG A 918 -61.22 -57.15 -193.61
CA ARG A 918 -62.08 -57.87 -194.58
C ARG A 918 -61.85 -57.44 -196.03
N ARG A 919 -61.50 -56.16 -196.27
CA ARG A 919 -61.23 -55.66 -197.64
C ARG A 919 -59.92 -56.21 -198.24
N LYS A 920 -58.93 -56.56 -197.41
CA LYS A 920 -57.65 -57.13 -197.87
C LYS A 920 -57.76 -58.61 -198.24
N PHE A 921 -58.56 -59.38 -197.49
CA PHE A 921 -58.74 -60.82 -197.70
C PHE A 921 -59.28 -61.21 -199.09
N LYS A 922 -60.28 -60.48 -199.62
CA LYS A 922 -60.86 -60.80 -200.93
C LYS A 922 -59.89 -60.69 -202.11
N ARG A 923 -58.81 -59.88 -202.00
CA ARG A 923 -57.83 -59.71 -203.09
C ARG A 923 -56.95 -60.96 -203.24
N MET A 924 -56.41 -61.46 -202.14
CA MET A 924 -55.46 -62.60 -202.13
C MET A 924 -56.09 -63.93 -202.59
N LYS A 925 -57.42 -64.10 -202.50
CA LYS A 925 -58.07 -65.35 -202.95
C LYS A 925 -58.13 -65.49 -204.48
N ALA A 926 -57.94 -64.43 -205.26
CA ALA A 926 -57.86 -64.52 -206.72
C ALA A 926 -56.53 -65.10 -207.21
N GLU A 927 -55.45 -64.90 -206.44
CA GLU A 927 -54.06 -65.25 -206.79
C GLU A 927 -53.73 -66.73 -206.51
N ALA A 928 -54.56 -67.43 -205.74
CA ALA A 928 -54.35 -68.82 -205.30
C ALA A 928 -54.86 -69.90 -206.29
N LYS A 929 -55.11 -69.55 -207.56
CA LYS A 929 -55.82 -70.42 -208.53
C LYS A 929 -54.90 -71.21 -209.48
N THR A 930 -53.59 -71.18 -209.23
CA THR A 930 -52.54 -71.54 -210.22
C THR A 930 -51.53 -72.60 -209.75
N ILE A 931 -51.68 -73.18 -208.55
CA ILE A 931 -50.81 -74.26 -208.04
C ILE A 931 -51.65 -75.50 -207.73
N SER A 932 -51.62 -76.47 -208.64
CA SER A 932 -52.44 -77.69 -208.66
C SER A 932 -51.57 -78.96 -208.72
N HIS A 933 -50.47 -79.00 -207.96
CA HIS A 933 -49.41 -80.00 -208.16
C HIS A 933 -48.69 -80.51 -206.88
N MET A 934 -49.26 -80.32 -205.68
CA MET A 934 -48.65 -80.78 -204.41
C MET A 934 -49.56 -81.69 -203.56
N GLU A 935 -50.75 -82.06 -204.04
CA GLU A 935 -51.72 -82.87 -203.26
C GLU A 935 -51.39 -84.38 -203.24
N ASN A 936 -50.74 -84.90 -204.28
CA ASN A 936 -50.66 -86.34 -204.52
C ASN A 936 -49.32 -86.98 -204.08
N LYS A 937 -49.14 -87.25 -202.77
CA LYS A 937 -48.25 -88.37 -202.39
C LYS A 937 -48.46 -89.13 -201.08
N TYR A 938 -48.92 -88.53 -199.97
CA TYR A 938 -48.99 -89.24 -198.67
C TYR A 938 -50.32 -89.15 -197.90
N MET A 939 -51.38 -89.57 -198.59
CA MET A 939 -52.46 -90.35 -197.97
C MET A 939 -51.87 -91.63 -197.35
N GLY A 940 -51.47 -91.61 -196.07
CA GLY A 940 -50.81 -92.79 -195.48
C GLY A 940 -50.41 -92.75 -194.00
N LEU A 941 -50.82 -91.75 -193.22
CA LEU A 941 -50.45 -91.66 -191.79
C LEU A 941 -51.58 -91.20 -190.85
N GLU A 942 -52.84 -91.35 -191.28
CA GLU A 942 -53.97 -91.34 -190.34
C GLU A 942 -54.03 -92.66 -189.55
N ASN A 943 -54.63 -92.61 -188.36
CA ASN A 943 -55.17 -93.75 -187.61
C ASN A 943 -54.18 -94.79 -187.02
N LYS A 944 -53.23 -94.41 -186.15
CA LYS A 944 -52.60 -95.40 -185.25
C LYS A 944 -52.19 -95.03 -183.81
N ILE A 945 -52.03 -93.76 -183.41
CA ILE A 945 -51.67 -93.42 -182.01
C ILE A 945 -52.67 -92.42 -181.39
N ILE A 946 -53.73 -92.98 -180.82
CA ILE A 946 -54.60 -92.36 -179.82
C ILE A 946 -54.49 -93.26 -178.58
N SER A 947 -53.37 -93.19 -177.85
CA SER A 947 -52.97 -94.30 -176.95
C SER A 947 -52.41 -93.95 -175.57
N MET A 948 -51.82 -92.77 -175.31
CA MET A 948 -51.19 -92.48 -174.02
C MET A 948 -51.45 -91.06 -173.53
N GLN A 949 -52.08 -90.96 -172.37
CA GLN A 949 -52.69 -89.75 -171.81
C GLN A 949 -52.61 -89.79 -170.27
N GLN A 950 -52.41 -88.61 -169.66
CA GLN A 950 -52.54 -88.32 -168.21
C GLN A 950 -51.52 -88.94 -167.22
N ARG A 951 -51.58 -88.41 -165.97
CA ARG A 951 -50.98 -88.88 -164.69
C ARG A 951 -49.45 -88.63 -164.52
N ILE A 952 -48.94 -88.24 -163.34
CA ILE A 952 -49.56 -87.85 -162.03
C ILE A 952 -48.55 -87.07 -161.13
N ASP A 953 -49.01 -86.50 -160.00
CA ASP A 953 -48.28 -86.00 -158.79
C ASP A 953 -47.17 -84.93 -158.96
N GLU A 954 -47.08 -83.81 -158.22
CA GLU A 954 -47.77 -83.23 -157.05
C GLU A 954 -47.41 -83.77 -155.63
N LEU A 955 -47.45 -82.87 -154.62
CA LEU A 955 -47.19 -83.05 -153.16
C LEU A 955 -45.75 -83.34 -152.67
N ASN A 956 -45.16 -82.44 -151.84
CA ASN A 956 -44.96 -82.61 -150.36
C ASN A 956 -43.89 -81.70 -149.66
N ARG A 957 -44.35 -80.85 -148.71
CA ARG A 957 -43.75 -80.50 -147.37
C ARG A 957 -42.47 -79.60 -147.27
N ASP A 958 -42.02 -79.14 -146.08
CA ASP A 958 -42.58 -78.19 -145.05
C ASP A 958 -41.75 -78.16 -143.71
N ASN A 959 -42.00 -77.17 -142.79
CA ASN A 959 -41.59 -77.01 -141.34
C ASN A 959 -40.18 -76.44 -140.95
N SER A 960 -39.87 -76.02 -139.68
CA SER A 960 -40.54 -75.14 -138.65
C SER A 960 -39.67 -74.90 -137.35
N ASN A 961 -40.12 -74.01 -136.42
CA ASN A 961 -39.72 -73.85 -134.97
C ASN A 961 -38.32 -73.22 -134.60
N LEU A 962 -37.95 -72.79 -133.35
CA LEU A 962 -38.60 -72.67 -132.00
C LEU A 962 -38.19 -71.35 -131.21
N LYS A 963 -38.17 -71.30 -129.84
CA LYS A 963 -38.27 -70.05 -129.02
C LYS A 963 -37.99 -70.14 -127.47
N HIS A 964 -37.78 -68.98 -126.77
CA HIS A 964 -37.77 -68.70 -125.28
C HIS A 964 -36.55 -69.19 -124.43
N LYS A 965 -36.24 -68.83 -123.14
CA LYS A 965 -36.75 -68.04 -121.94
C LYS A 965 -35.51 -67.67 -121.03
N THR A 966 -35.34 -66.73 -120.06
CA THR A 966 -35.96 -65.48 -119.49
C THR A 966 -36.62 -65.42 -118.06
N SER A 967 -35.87 -65.36 -116.92
CA SER A 967 -36.26 -64.69 -115.60
C SER A 967 -35.29 -64.92 -114.39
N GLU A 968 -34.88 -63.89 -113.58
CA GLU A 968 -34.59 -64.09 -112.12
C GLU A 968 -34.35 -62.86 -111.19
N ILE A 969 -33.77 -61.72 -111.64
CA ILE A 969 -33.23 -60.67 -110.73
C ILE A 969 -34.31 -59.80 -110.05
N SER A 970 -35.01 -60.37 -109.07
CA SER A 970 -36.01 -59.70 -108.22
C SER A 970 -35.60 -59.66 -106.73
N VAL A 971 -34.83 -60.65 -106.27
CA VAL A 971 -34.59 -60.93 -104.84
C VAL A 971 -33.70 -59.91 -104.14
N LEU A 972 -32.73 -59.29 -104.84
CA LEU A 972 -31.77 -58.35 -104.23
C LEU A 972 -32.39 -57.02 -103.75
N LYS A 973 -33.63 -56.69 -104.17
CA LYS A 973 -34.33 -55.49 -103.67
C LYS A 973 -34.56 -55.53 -102.15
N MET A 974 -34.82 -56.70 -101.59
CA MET A 974 -35.36 -56.83 -100.23
C MET A 974 -34.35 -56.60 -99.10
N LYS A 975 -33.03 -56.69 -99.37
CA LYS A 975 -31.98 -56.48 -98.34
C LYS A 975 -31.46 -55.04 -98.25
N LEU A 976 -31.70 -54.18 -99.25
CA LEU A 976 -31.08 -52.85 -99.32
C LEU A 976 -31.90 -51.75 -98.62
N GLU A 977 -33.23 -51.87 -98.61
CA GLU A 977 -34.12 -50.83 -98.06
C GLU A 977 -34.18 -50.84 -96.52
N LEU A 978 -34.07 -52.01 -95.88
CA LEU A 978 -34.13 -52.16 -94.42
C LEU A 978 -32.98 -51.45 -93.68
N LYS A 979 -31.78 -51.36 -94.30
CA LYS A 979 -30.61 -50.74 -93.66
C LYS A 979 -30.68 -49.21 -93.64
N LYS A 980 -31.27 -48.58 -94.68
CA LYS A 980 -31.29 -47.12 -94.85
C LYS A 980 -32.30 -46.39 -93.97
N THR A 981 -33.32 -47.07 -93.46
CA THR A 981 -34.27 -46.50 -92.48
C THR A 981 -33.66 -46.46 -91.08
N LEU A 982 -33.03 -47.56 -90.64
CA LEU A 982 -32.39 -47.67 -89.32
C LEU A 982 -31.25 -46.67 -89.11
N GLU A 983 -30.42 -46.41 -90.12
CA GLU A 983 -29.30 -45.46 -90.03
C GLU A 983 -29.75 -43.99 -89.77
N ALA A 984 -30.99 -43.64 -90.10
CA ALA A 984 -31.53 -42.30 -89.87
C ALA A 984 -32.04 -42.11 -88.43
N GLU A 985 -32.76 -43.10 -87.89
CA GLU A 985 -33.31 -43.03 -86.52
C GLU A 985 -32.22 -43.18 -85.47
N PHE A 986 -31.22 -44.05 -85.72
CA PHE A 986 -30.07 -44.23 -84.84
C PHE A 986 -29.27 -42.93 -84.63
N LYS A 987 -29.24 -42.03 -85.63
CA LYS A 987 -28.58 -40.73 -85.54
C LYS A 987 -29.29 -39.76 -84.59
N ASN A 988 -30.63 -39.77 -84.56
CA ASN A 988 -31.42 -38.92 -83.68
C ASN A 988 -31.43 -39.44 -82.23
N VAL A 989 -31.52 -40.76 -82.04
CA VAL A 989 -31.43 -41.37 -80.71
C VAL A 989 -30.03 -41.16 -80.11
N LYS A 990 -28.96 -41.32 -80.89
CA LYS A 990 -27.58 -41.09 -80.42
C LYS A 990 -27.34 -39.65 -79.95
N ALA A 991 -27.93 -38.65 -80.60
CA ALA A 991 -27.88 -37.26 -80.13
C ALA A 991 -28.66 -37.05 -78.83
N ALA A 992 -29.85 -37.63 -78.71
CA ALA A 992 -30.69 -37.53 -77.50
C ALA A 992 -30.12 -38.30 -76.29
N CYS A 993 -29.35 -39.37 -76.52
CA CYS A 993 -28.51 -39.99 -75.50
C CYS A 993 -27.36 -39.04 -75.13
N GLN A 994 -26.55 -38.57 -76.08
CA GLN A 994 -25.37 -37.74 -75.78
C GLN A 994 -25.65 -36.48 -74.94
N ASP A 995 -26.82 -35.85 -75.06
CA ASP A 995 -27.17 -34.70 -74.20
C ASP A 995 -27.80 -35.09 -72.85
N LYS A 996 -28.32 -36.31 -72.70
CA LYS A 996 -28.70 -36.89 -71.41
C LYS A 996 -27.50 -37.49 -70.67
N ASP A 997 -26.59 -38.13 -71.39
CA ASP A 997 -25.35 -38.68 -70.86
C ASP A 997 -24.49 -37.55 -70.31
N LYS A 998 -24.33 -36.43 -71.04
CA LYS A 998 -23.71 -35.19 -70.51
C LYS A 998 -24.43 -34.62 -69.29
N LEU A 999 -25.77 -34.72 -69.22
CA LEU A 999 -26.52 -34.21 -68.08
C LEU A 999 -26.36 -35.12 -66.85
N ILE A 1000 -26.27 -36.43 -67.05
CA ILE A 1000 -25.96 -37.42 -66.00
C ILE A 1000 -24.49 -37.31 -65.58
N GLU A 1001 -23.57 -37.06 -66.50
CA GLU A 1001 -22.15 -36.84 -66.24
C GLU A 1001 -21.90 -35.50 -65.53
N ALA A 1002 -22.67 -34.46 -65.85
CA ALA A 1002 -22.67 -33.20 -65.13
C ALA A 1002 -23.34 -33.31 -63.75
N LEU A 1003 -24.46 -34.02 -63.62
CA LEU A 1003 -25.12 -34.26 -62.33
C LEU A 1003 -24.31 -35.20 -61.44
N ASN A 1004 -23.64 -36.21 -62.00
CA ASN A 1004 -22.69 -37.04 -61.27
C ASN A 1004 -21.48 -36.19 -60.87
N LYS A 1005 -20.93 -35.33 -61.72
CA LYS A 1005 -19.87 -34.38 -61.30
C LYS A 1005 -20.33 -33.36 -60.26
N GLN A 1006 -21.61 -32.96 -60.22
CA GLN A 1006 -22.14 -32.15 -59.14
C GLN A 1006 -22.41 -32.97 -57.86
N LEU A 1007 -22.80 -34.23 -57.97
CA LEU A 1007 -23.01 -35.14 -56.83
C LEU A 1007 -21.69 -35.67 -56.26
N GLU A 1008 -20.66 -35.81 -57.09
CA GLU A 1008 -19.27 -36.05 -56.71
C GLU A 1008 -18.70 -34.77 -56.12
N ALA A 1009 -18.81 -33.60 -56.75
CA ALA A 1009 -18.37 -32.34 -56.13
C ALA A 1009 -19.08 -32.02 -54.80
N GLU A 1010 -20.40 -32.20 -54.66
CA GLU A 1010 -21.09 -32.06 -53.37
C GLU A 1010 -20.78 -33.19 -52.39
N ARG A 1011 -20.33 -34.37 -52.84
CA ARG A 1011 -19.83 -35.43 -51.96
C ARG A 1011 -18.40 -35.16 -51.51
N ASP A 1012 -17.55 -34.67 -52.39
CA ASP A 1012 -16.14 -34.39 -52.15
C ASP A 1012 -16.01 -33.10 -51.33
N GLU A 1013 -16.81 -32.06 -51.59
CA GLU A 1013 -16.89 -30.86 -50.74
C GLU A 1013 -17.51 -31.21 -49.37
N LYS A 1014 -18.45 -32.15 -49.29
CA LYS A 1014 -19.00 -32.64 -48.01
C LYS A 1014 -18.09 -33.63 -47.29
N MET A 1015 -17.27 -34.40 -48.01
CA MET A 1015 -16.28 -35.32 -47.47
C MET A 1015 -15.07 -34.52 -47.00
N GLN A 1016 -14.62 -33.51 -47.75
CA GLN A 1016 -13.71 -32.47 -47.29
C GLN A 1016 -14.27 -31.74 -46.09
N LEU A 1017 -15.54 -31.32 -46.04
CA LEU A 1017 -16.09 -30.71 -44.81
C LEU A 1017 -16.25 -31.70 -43.64
N LEU A 1018 -16.21 -33.01 -43.88
CA LEU A 1018 -16.18 -34.05 -42.83
C LEU A 1018 -14.75 -34.45 -42.43
N GLU A 1019 -13.78 -34.35 -43.34
CA GLU A 1019 -12.35 -34.56 -43.11
C GLU A 1019 -11.69 -33.31 -42.55
N GLU A 1020 -12.11 -32.09 -42.92
CA GLU A 1020 -11.72 -30.82 -42.31
C GLU A 1020 -12.34 -30.66 -40.93
N ASN A 1021 -13.62 -31.02 -40.74
CA ASN A 1021 -14.22 -31.02 -39.40
C ASN A 1021 -13.71 -32.21 -38.57
N GLY A 1022 -13.38 -33.33 -39.21
CA GLY A 1022 -12.72 -34.49 -38.59
C GLY A 1022 -11.32 -34.13 -38.12
N HIS A 1023 -10.46 -33.62 -39.00
CA HIS A 1023 -9.12 -33.14 -38.69
C HIS A 1023 -9.14 -31.90 -37.79
N ALA A 1024 -10.09 -30.97 -37.87
CA ALA A 1024 -10.19 -29.89 -36.89
C ALA A 1024 -10.59 -30.43 -35.50
N GLN A 1025 -11.35 -31.53 -35.44
CA GLN A 1025 -11.72 -32.18 -34.18
C GLN A 1025 -10.62 -33.12 -33.66
N GLU A 1026 -9.84 -33.76 -34.53
CA GLU A 1026 -8.62 -34.51 -34.20
C GLU A 1026 -7.47 -33.57 -33.84
N GLU A 1027 -7.28 -32.45 -34.53
CA GLU A 1027 -6.36 -31.36 -34.16
C GLU A 1027 -6.83 -30.71 -32.85
N TRP A 1028 -8.13 -30.56 -32.60
CA TRP A 1028 -8.58 -30.07 -31.29
C TRP A 1028 -8.37 -31.10 -30.18
N ILE A 1029 -8.57 -32.40 -30.44
CA ILE A 1029 -8.26 -33.47 -29.48
C ILE A 1029 -6.75 -33.60 -29.27
N SER A 1030 -5.96 -33.48 -30.34
CA SER A 1030 -4.49 -33.54 -30.35
C SER A 1030 -3.90 -32.30 -29.69
N GLN A 1031 -4.31 -31.08 -30.05
CA GLN A 1031 -3.94 -29.85 -29.32
C GLN A 1031 -4.39 -29.90 -27.86
N LYS A 1032 -5.51 -30.54 -27.54
CA LYS A 1032 -5.94 -30.74 -26.15
C LYS A 1032 -5.16 -31.85 -25.43
N GLN A 1033 -4.55 -32.79 -26.16
CA GLN A 1033 -3.60 -33.76 -25.63
C GLN A 1033 -2.20 -33.16 -25.52
N THR A 1034 -1.72 -32.37 -26.48
CA THR A 1034 -0.46 -31.63 -26.36
C THR A 1034 -0.58 -30.53 -25.32
N TRP A 1035 -1.70 -29.81 -25.18
CA TRP A 1035 -1.90 -28.88 -24.07
C TRP A 1035 -2.07 -29.60 -22.72
N ARG A 1036 -2.48 -30.89 -22.70
CA ARG A 1036 -2.47 -31.69 -21.46
C ARG A 1036 -1.07 -32.16 -21.13
N LEU A 1037 -0.35 -32.72 -22.09
CA LEU A 1037 1.06 -33.12 -21.96
C LEU A 1037 1.94 -31.91 -21.67
N GLU A 1038 1.71 -30.74 -22.27
CA GLU A 1038 2.37 -29.47 -21.96
C GLU A 1038 1.89 -28.91 -20.61
N ASN A 1039 0.68 -29.17 -20.12
CA ASN A 1039 0.32 -28.80 -18.74
C ASN A 1039 0.89 -29.78 -17.71
N GLU A 1040 1.05 -31.05 -18.04
CA GLU A 1040 1.68 -32.07 -17.19
C GLU A 1040 3.21 -31.92 -17.23
N GLU A 1041 3.79 -31.53 -18.37
CA GLU A 1041 5.20 -31.21 -18.57
C GLU A 1041 5.54 -29.82 -18.04
N LEU A 1042 4.67 -28.80 -18.16
CA LEU A 1042 4.87 -27.52 -17.45
C LEU A 1042 4.61 -27.67 -15.95
N ARG A 1043 3.75 -28.59 -15.50
CA ARG A 1043 3.64 -28.93 -14.07
C ARG A 1043 4.89 -29.64 -13.60
N ARG A 1044 5.36 -30.63 -14.36
CA ARG A 1044 6.61 -31.34 -14.08
C ARG A 1044 7.81 -30.41 -14.11
N GLN A 1045 7.89 -29.48 -15.06
CA GLN A 1045 8.92 -28.44 -15.11
C GLN A 1045 8.73 -27.41 -14.00
N ILE A 1046 7.52 -27.11 -13.54
CA ILE A 1046 7.29 -26.27 -12.35
C ILE A 1046 7.70 -27.02 -11.08
N ASP A 1047 7.41 -28.32 -10.95
CA ASP A 1047 7.79 -29.15 -9.82
C ASP A 1047 9.30 -29.43 -9.82
N GLU A 1048 9.91 -29.66 -10.98
CA GLU A 1048 11.37 -29.74 -11.19
C GLU A 1048 12.04 -28.37 -11.06
N ILE A 1049 11.39 -27.23 -11.38
CA ILE A 1049 11.87 -25.87 -11.04
C ILE A 1049 11.69 -25.58 -9.56
N ILE A 1050 10.68 -26.13 -8.88
CA ILE A 1050 10.48 -26.00 -7.43
C ILE A 1050 11.51 -26.86 -6.68
N ASP A 1051 11.81 -28.07 -7.15
CA ASP A 1051 12.86 -28.90 -6.56
C ASP A 1051 14.26 -28.46 -7.01
N MET A 1052 14.45 -27.90 -8.21
CA MET A 1052 15.66 -27.15 -8.54
C MET A 1052 15.75 -25.84 -7.75
N ALA A 1053 14.66 -25.18 -7.38
CA ALA A 1053 14.69 -24.00 -6.52
C ALA A 1053 14.98 -24.36 -5.07
N LYS A 1054 14.44 -25.45 -4.53
CA LYS A 1054 14.83 -25.99 -3.21
C LYS A 1054 16.28 -26.47 -3.21
N ASN A 1055 16.69 -27.22 -4.23
CA ASN A 1055 18.07 -27.68 -4.36
C ASN A 1055 19.03 -26.52 -4.67
N ALA A 1056 18.57 -25.45 -5.31
CA ALA A 1056 19.31 -24.20 -5.46
C ALA A 1056 19.35 -23.43 -4.15
N GLU A 1057 18.27 -23.23 -3.40
CA GLU A 1057 18.29 -22.60 -2.07
C GLU A 1057 19.19 -23.38 -1.10
N VAL A 1058 19.16 -24.72 -1.15
CA VAL A 1058 20.04 -25.58 -0.36
C VAL A 1058 21.49 -25.52 -0.89
N SER A 1059 21.73 -25.52 -2.20
CA SER A 1059 23.09 -25.41 -2.76
C SER A 1059 23.66 -24.00 -2.62
N GLN A 1060 22.82 -22.98 -2.62
CA GLN A 1060 23.13 -21.56 -2.49
C GLN A 1060 23.36 -21.23 -1.03
N ARG A 1061 22.58 -21.76 -0.08
CA ARG A 1061 22.98 -21.78 1.34
C ARG A 1061 24.29 -22.52 1.53
N ASN A 1062 24.46 -23.74 1.00
CA ASN A 1062 25.74 -24.45 1.07
C ASN A 1062 26.89 -23.73 0.32
N GLN A 1063 26.63 -22.82 -0.62
CA GLN A 1063 27.63 -21.97 -1.27
C GLN A 1063 27.85 -20.64 -0.55
N GLU A 1064 26.85 -20.10 0.15
CA GLU A 1064 26.95 -18.92 0.99
C GLU A 1064 27.65 -19.29 2.30
N ASP A 1065 27.30 -20.42 2.93
CA ASP A 1065 28.02 -21.03 4.05
C ASP A 1065 29.45 -21.43 3.67
N ARG A 1066 29.69 -21.91 2.43
CA ARG A 1066 31.06 -22.16 1.92
C ARG A 1066 31.80 -20.89 1.55
N MET A 1067 31.15 -19.86 0.99
CA MET A 1067 31.80 -18.58 0.74
C MET A 1067 32.07 -17.83 2.05
N LEU A 1068 31.21 -17.96 3.06
CA LEU A 1068 31.48 -17.48 4.42
C LEU A 1068 32.63 -18.28 5.03
N ALA A 1069 32.65 -19.60 4.94
CA ALA A 1069 33.78 -20.40 5.41
C ALA A 1069 35.08 -20.15 4.62
N GLU A 1070 35.02 -19.84 3.33
CA GLU A 1070 36.19 -19.45 2.51
C GLU A 1070 36.62 -18.00 2.75
N ILE A 1071 35.70 -17.07 3.01
CA ILE A 1071 36.00 -15.69 3.42
C ILE A 1071 36.59 -15.69 4.82
N ASP A 1072 36.00 -16.39 5.79
CA ASP A 1072 36.56 -16.60 7.12
C ASP A 1072 37.92 -17.27 7.04
N ASN A 1073 38.11 -18.32 6.23
CA ASN A 1073 39.44 -18.92 6.02
C ASN A 1073 40.39 -17.99 5.27
N ARG A 1074 39.92 -17.05 4.45
CA ARG A 1074 40.77 -16.09 3.71
C ARG A 1074 41.16 -14.91 4.59
N GLU A 1075 40.25 -14.37 5.37
CA GLU A 1075 40.54 -13.37 6.40
C GLU A 1075 41.39 -13.98 7.52
N LEU A 1076 41.17 -15.24 7.90
CA LEU A 1076 42.04 -15.97 8.83
C LEU A 1076 43.41 -16.25 8.22
N ASN A 1077 43.52 -16.64 6.94
CA ASN A 1077 44.82 -16.80 6.27
C ASN A 1077 45.52 -15.46 6.01
N GLU A 1078 44.80 -14.37 5.76
CA GLU A 1078 45.38 -13.04 5.64
C GLU A 1078 45.77 -12.46 7.00
N ALA A 1079 45.00 -12.72 8.06
CA ALA A 1079 45.37 -12.39 9.43
C ALA A 1079 46.55 -13.26 9.90
N TYR A 1080 46.64 -14.51 9.46
CA TYR A 1080 47.77 -15.40 9.72
C TYR A 1080 49.01 -15.01 8.89
N GLN A 1081 48.86 -14.57 7.64
CA GLN A 1081 49.96 -14.01 6.85
C GLN A 1081 50.36 -12.61 7.30
N ARG A 1082 49.44 -11.79 7.83
CA ARG A 1082 49.77 -10.55 8.54
C ARG A 1082 50.53 -10.88 9.82
N ALA A 1083 50.03 -11.79 10.66
CA ALA A 1083 50.74 -12.24 11.86
C ALA A 1083 52.10 -12.90 11.55
N ILE A 1084 52.25 -13.60 10.42
CA ILE A 1084 53.56 -14.11 9.96
C ILE A 1084 54.44 -12.97 9.47
N LYS A 1085 53.95 -11.99 8.71
CA LYS A 1085 54.73 -10.83 8.28
C LYS A 1085 55.12 -9.92 9.44
N ASP A 1086 54.22 -9.67 10.37
CA ASP A 1086 54.47 -8.92 11.59
C ASP A 1086 55.43 -9.70 12.48
N LYS A 1087 55.33 -11.04 12.53
CA LYS A 1087 56.35 -11.90 13.15
C LYS A 1087 57.69 -11.85 12.42
N GLU A 1088 57.73 -11.86 11.09
CA GLU A 1088 58.97 -11.76 10.30
C GLU A 1088 59.58 -10.36 10.44
N VAL A 1089 58.79 -9.30 10.53
CA VAL A 1089 59.24 -7.94 10.84
C VAL A 1089 59.77 -7.89 12.26
N ILE A 1090 59.06 -8.43 13.25
CA ILE A 1090 59.52 -8.48 14.65
C ILE A 1090 60.74 -9.42 14.82
N GLU A 1091 60.87 -10.50 14.06
CA GLU A 1091 62.04 -11.40 14.06
C GLU A 1091 63.21 -10.79 13.30
N ASN A 1092 62.99 -10.00 12.23
CA ASN A 1092 64.03 -9.22 11.55
C ASN A 1092 64.44 -7.99 12.38
N GLU A 1093 63.53 -7.33 13.10
CA GLU A 1093 63.84 -6.27 14.06
C GLU A 1093 64.56 -6.86 15.27
N ASN A 1094 64.17 -8.04 15.76
CA ASN A 1094 64.95 -8.76 16.77
C ASN A 1094 66.28 -9.29 16.23
N PHE A 1095 66.40 -9.59 14.94
CA PHE A 1095 67.67 -9.99 14.32
C PHE A 1095 68.57 -8.77 14.15
N MET A 1096 68.07 -7.65 13.65
CA MET A 1096 68.78 -6.37 13.56
C MET A 1096 69.16 -5.85 14.95
N LEU A 1097 68.27 -5.90 15.95
CA LEU A 1097 68.61 -5.57 17.34
C LEU A 1097 69.61 -6.55 17.95
N LYS A 1098 69.57 -7.85 17.60
CA LYS A 1098 70.60 -8.82 17.98
C LYS A 1098 71.92 -8.59 17.24
N GLU A 1099 71.89 -8.11 16.01
CA GLU A 1099 73.08 -7.82 15.21
C GLU A 1099 73.71 -6.49 15.63
N GLU A 1100 72.91 -5.48 15.98
CA GLU A 1100 73.36 -4.27 16.69
C GLU A 1100 73.90 -4.63 18.07
N LEU A 1101 73.23 -5.46 18.88
CA LEU A 1101 73.79 -6.00 20.13
C LEU A 1101 75.08 -6.79 19.91
N SER A 1102 75.22 -7.51 18.79
CA SER A 1102 76.44 -8.25 18.42
C SER A 1102 77.57 -7.31 17.99
N ARG A 1103 77.27 -6.29 17.17
CA ARG A 1103 78.20 -5.24 16.74
C ARG A 1103 78.61 -4.33 17.92
N LEU A 1104 77.72 -4.10 18.89
CA LEU A 1104 77.96 -3.39 20.16
C LEU A 1104 78.65 -4.27 21.22
N THR A 1105 78.80 -5.58 21.02
CA THR A 1105 79.62 -6.47 21.88
C THR A 1105 80.91 -6.96 21.20
N ALA A 1106 81.10 -6.70 19.90
CA ALA A 1106 82.31 -7.01 19.15
C ALA A 1106 83.36 -5.87 19.15
N GLY A 1107 83.57 -5.24 20.32
CA GLY A 1107 84.56 -4.18 20.53
C GLY A 1107 84.14 -3.21 21.66
N SER A 1108 84.77 -3.18 22.84
CA SER A 1108 86.04 -3.77 23.26
C SER A 1108 85.98 -4.44 24.65
N PHE A 1109 87.14 -4.95 25.10
CA PHE A 1109 87.32 -5.96 26.14
C PHE A 1109 86.99 -5.55 27.61
N SER A 1110 86.54 -6.56 28.36
CA SER A 1110 86.91 -6.89 29.76
C SER A 1110 86.01 -6.45 30.95
N LEU A 1111 85.64 -7.47 31.74
CA LEU A 1111 85.18 -7.52 33.15
C LEU A 1111 83.96 -6.71 33.66
N HIS A 1112 82.89 -7.47 33.92
CA HIS A 1112 81.95 -7.39 35.07
C HIS A 1112 81.69 -6.06 35.82
N GLY A 1113 80.40 -5.69 35.90
CA GLY A 1113 79.74 -5.68 37.22
C GLY A 1113 78.74 -4.56 37.58
N ARG A 1114 77.44 -4.81 37.33
CA ARG A 1114 76.25 -4.22 38.00
C ARG A 1114 75.89 -2.73 37.77
N LYS A 1115 74.66 -2.52 37.27
CA LYS A 1115 73.65 -1.48 37.63
C LYS A 1115 74.13 -0.09 38.09
N ALA A 1116 73.75 0.99 37.38
CA ALA A 1116 72.54 1.81 37.66
C ALA A 1116 72.52 3.23 37.02
N SER A 1117 71.31 3.68 36.67
CA SER A 1117 70.79 5.08 36.71
C SER A 1117 71.53 6.30 36.09
N ASN A 1118 70.86 6.88 35.09
CA ASN A 1118 70.48 8.31 34.97
C ASN A 1118 71.49 9.44 34.62
N ALA A 1119 71.21 10.04 33.45
CA ALA A 1119 70.86 11.46 33.23
C ALA A 1119 71.89 12.52 32.74
N SER A 1120 71.50 13.14 31.62
CA SER A 1120 71.57 14.58 31.24
C SER A 1120 72.90 15.35 31.12
N SER A 1121 73.17 15.81 29.90
CA SER A 1121 73.18 17.25 29.54
C SER A 1121 72.84 17.40 28.04
N GLN A 1122 71.85 18.21 27.65
CA GLN A 1122 71.94 19.61 27.15
C GLN A 1122 72.09 19.76 25.62
N ASN A 1123 71.53 20.85 25.09
CA ASN A 1123 71.48 21.22 23.67
C ASN A 1123 72.67 22.12 23.28
N GLU A 1124 72.92 22.25 21.97
CA GLU A 1124 73.24 23.55 21.35
C GLU A 1124 72.78 23.56 19.87
N ASP A 1125 72.80 24.73 19.22
CA ASP A 1125 71.93 25.07 18.07
C ASP A 1125 72.63 25.17 16.68
N ASP A 1126 71.82 25.40 15.63
CA ASP A 1126 72.01 26.17 14.36
C ASP A 1126 73.48 26.50 13.89
N VAL A 1127 73.97 26.36 12.63
CA VAL A 1127 73.47 26.61 11.25
C VAL A 1127 74.33 25.76 10.26
N GLY A 1128 74.01 25.40 9.00
CA GLY A 1128 72.83 25.53 8.12
C GLY A 1128 73.20 25.65 6.61
N TYR A 1129 72.18 25.72 5.73
CA TYR A 1129 72.18 26.13 4.29
C TYR A 1129 72.98 25.40 3.17
N ALA A 1130 72.22 24.59 2.40
CA ALA A 1130 72.02 24.66 0.92
C ALA A 1130 73.09 24.24 -0.12
N SER A 1131 72.76 23.15 -0.84
CA SER A 1131 73.05 22.93 -2.28
C SER A 1131 71.94 22.01 -2.82
N ALA A 1132 70.97 22.50 -3.60
CA ALA A 1132 70.96 22.71 -5.05
C ALA A 1132 70.69 21.43 -5.88
N LYS A 1133 69.71 21.52 -6.81
CA LYS A 1133 69.40 20.51 -7.83
C LYS A 1133 70.47 20.51 -8.92
N ASN A 1134 70.53 19.46 -9.76
CA ASN A 1134 70.38 19.64 -11.23
C ASN A 1134 70.36 18.35 -12.07
N THR A 1135 69.19 18.05 -12.64
CA THR A 1135 68.99 17.97 -14.10
C THR A 1135 67.49 18.30 -14.29
N LEU A 1136 67.05 19.34 -15.01
CA LEU A 1136 67.35 19.79 -16.39
C LEU A 1136 66.97 18.67 -17.38
N ASP A 1137 66.16 18.91 -18.41
CA ASP A 1137 65.99 20.11 -19.26
C ASP A 1137 64.48 20.43 -19.53
N ILE A 1138 64.01 21.56 -20.11
CA ILE A 1138 64.65 22.77 -20.71
C ILE A 1138 63.66 23.97 -20.68
N ASN A 1139 64.16 25.24 -20.69
CA ASN A 1139 63.56 26.54 -21.14
C ASN A 1139 62.04 26.87 -20.98
N ARG A 1140 61.55 28.12 -20.88
CA ARG A 1140 61.93 29.51 -20.50
C ARG A 1140 60.65 30.38 -20.76
N PRO A 1141 60.56 31.67 -20.38
CA PRO A 1141 59.31 32.48 -20.38
C PRO A 1141 59.37 33.62 -21.44
N PRO A 1142 58.59 34.74 -21.37
CA PRO A 1142 57.29 35.06 -20.75
C PRO A 1142 56.24 35.63 -21.76
N ASP A 1143 55.01 35.98 -21.32
CA ASP A 1143 54.46 37.37 -21.34
C ASP A 1143 52.91 37.55 -21.35
N LEU A 1144 52.50 38.64 -20.70
CA LEU A 1144 51.39 39.59 -20.93
C LEU A 1144 50.05 39.18 -21.62
N LEU A 1145 48.97 39.38 -20.85
CA LEU A 1145 47.70 40.08 -21.21
C LEU A 1145 46.79 39.63 -22.40
N SER A 1146 45.48 39.75 -22.12
CA SER A 1146 44.39 40.13 -23.05
C SER A 1146 43.71 39.08 -23.98
N LYS A 1147 42.43 38.82 -23.64
CA LYS A 1147 41.26 38.53 -24.50
C LYS A 1147 41.07 37.12 -25.13
N ASN A 1148 39.89 36.58 -24.84
CA ASN A 1148 38.93 35.87 -25.72
C ASN A 1148 39.45 34.87 -26.78
N TYR A 1149 39.00 33.60 -26.73
CA TYR A 1149 37.87 33.12 -27.56
C TYR A 1149 37.56 31.60 -27.37
N SER A 1150 36.25 31.28 -27.38
CA SER A 1150 35.60 30.15 -28.10
C SER A 1150 36.30 28.79 -28.33
N TYR A 1151 35.83 27.77 -27.58
CA TYR A 1151 35.19 26.53 -28.09
C TYR A 1151 36.03 25.40 -28.78
N ASN A 1152 35.55 24.15 -28.63
CA ASN A 1152 35.96 22.88 -29.28
C ASN A 1152 37.38 22.29 -29.03
N ASP A 1153 37.42 21.19 -28.28
CA ASP A 1153 37.70 19.88 -28.91
C ASP A 1153 36.48 18.97 -28.63
N SER A 1154 36.09 18.14 -29.59
CA SER A 1154 34.82 17.41 -29.61
C SER A 1154 34.96 16.01 -30.23
N THR A 1155 36.13 15.38 -30.07
CA THR A 1155 36.41 14.05 -30.63
C THR A 1155 36.23 12.91 -29.62
N SER A 1156 36.80 13.01 -28.41
CA SER A 1156 36.70 11.98 -27.36
C SER A 1156 35.24 11.67 -26.97
N LEU A 1157 34.41 12.71 -26.80
CA LEU A 1157 33.00 12.55 -26.45
C LEU A 1157 32.20 11.87 -27.58
N VAL A 1158 32.54 12.14 -28.84
CA VAL A 1158 31.84 11.58 -30.02
C VAL A 1158 32.09 10.08 -30.17
N VAL A 1159 33.26 9.56 -29.77
CA VAL A 1159 33.52 8.11 -29.77
C VAL A 1159 32.67 7.40 -28.71
N LYS A 1160 32.62 7.91 -27.48
CA LYS A 1160 31.73 7.36 -26.43
C LYS A 1160 30.25 7.50 -26.80
N LEU A 1161 29.83 8.64 -27.34
CA LEU A 1161 28.45 8.85 -27.81
C LEU A 1161 28.11 7.96 -29.00
N ARG A 1162 29.05 7.65 -29.92
CA ARG A 1162 28.81 6.64 -30.96
C ARG A 1162 28.62 5.25 -30.37
N SER A 1163 29.47 4.81 -29.44
CA SER A 1163 29.30 3.51 -28.77
C SER A 1163 27.93 3.39 -28.09
N ILE A 1164 27.52 4.42 -27.35
CA ILE A 1164 26.22 4.46 -26.67
C ILE A 1164 25.07 4.55 -27.69
N LEU A 1165 25.24 5.28 -28.80
CA LEU A 1165 24.24 5.37 -29.87
C LEU A 1165 24.12 4.08 -30.69
N GLU A 1166 25.20 3.33 -30.89
CA GLU A 1166 25.16 1.99 -31.50
C GLU A 1166 24.46 1.00 -30.56
N GLU A 1167 24.75 1.04 -29.25
CA GLU A 1167 24.10 0.20 -28.25
C GLU A 1167 22.60 0.54 -28.09
N GLU A 1168 22.25 1.83 -28.03
CA GLU A 1168 20.87 2.30 -28.03
C GLU A 1168 20.17 2.05 -29.35
N LYS A 1169 20.84 2.12 -30.52
CA LYS A 1169 20.25 1.64 -31.78
C LYS A 1169 19.96 0.14 -31.72
N GLN A 1170 20.84 -0.67 -31.14
CA GLN A 1170 20.61 -2.11 -30.99
C GLN A 1170 19.42 -2.37 -30.06
N LYS A 1171 19.37 -1.73 -28.89
CA LYS A 1171 18.24 -1.80 -27.95
C LYS A 1171 16.95 -1.28 -28.57
N HIS A 1172 16.99 -0.15 -29.28
CA HIS A 1172 15.83 0.42 -29.96
C HIS A 1172 15.38 -0.42 -31.16
N LYS A 1173 16.29 -1.15 -31.82
CA LYS A 1173 15.95 -2.10 -32.89
C LYS A 1173 15.32 -3.37 -32.33
N VAL A 1174 15.85 -3.93 -31.24
CA VAL A 1174 15.22 -5.04 -30.50
C VAL A 1174 13.86 -4.61 -29.94
N LEU A 1175 13.75 -3.40 -29.37
CA LEU A 1175 12.48 -2.84 -28.91
C LEU A 1175 11.53 -2.52 -30.08
N GLN A 1176 12.01 -2.15 -31.26
CA GLN A 1176 11.17 -2.04 -32.46
C GLN A 1176 10.72 -3.41 -32.97
N GLU A 1177 11.56 -4.44 -32.95
CA GLU A 1177 11.17 -5.81 -33.33
C GLU A 1177 10.19 -6.42 -32.31
N GLN A 1178 10.36 -6.17 -31.01
CA GLN A 1178 9.39 -6.51 -29.97
C GLN A 1178 8.11 -5.68 -30.11
N TYR A 1179 8.19 -4.37 -30.36
CA TYR A 1179 7.03 -3.51 -30.58
C TYR A 1179 6.30 -3.84 -31.88
N ILE A 1180 6.98 -4.33 -32.92
CA ILE A 1180 6.36 -4.86 -34.13
C ILE A 1180 5.67 -6.19 -33.84
N LYS A 1181 6.29 -7.11 -33.07
CA LYS A 1181 5.66 -8.35 -32.59
C LYS A 1181 4.47 -8.13 -31.63
N LEU A 1182 4.43 -7.01 -30.93
CA LEU A 1182 3.33 -6.61 -30.04
C LEU A 1182 2.24 -5.82 -30.79
N SER A 1183 2.63 -4.94 -31.72
CA SER A 1183 1.73 -4.17 -32.60
C SER A 1183 1.02 -5.09 -33.61
N SER A 1184 1.69 -6.13 -34.11
CA SER A 1184 1.05 -7.19 -34.90
C SER A 1184 0.14 -8.10 -34.09
N ARG A 1185 0.30 -8.15 -32.75
CA ARG A 1185 -0.63 -8.84 -31.86
C ARG A 1185 -1.85 -7.99 -31.50
N HIS A 1186 -1.73 -6.67 -31.32
CA HIS A 1186 -2.87 -5.77 -31.06
C HIS A 1186 -2.73 -4.36 -31.66
N LYS A 1187 -3.46 -4.11 -32.76
CA LYS A 1187 -4.34 -2.93 -32.86
C LYS A 1187 -5.73 -3.31 -33.41
N PRO A 1188 -6.80 -2.59 -33.01
CA PRO A 1188 -8.21 -3.01 -33.18
C PRO A 1188 -8.78 -2.57 -34.55
N THR A 1189 -9.95 -3.00 -35.04
CA THR A 1189 -11.29 -3.13 -34.41
C THR A 1189 -12.12 -4.28 -35.05
N GLU A 1190 -13.28 -4.78 -34.57
CA GLU A 1190 -14.38 -4.22 -33.76
C GLU A 1190 -14.95 -5.20 -32.69
N ASP A 1191 -15.68 -4.66 -31.70
CA ASP A 1191 -16.69 -5.30 -30.81
C ASP A 1191 -16.31 -5.92 -29.45
N SER A 1192 -15.85 -5.08 -28.52
CA SER A 1192 -16.21 -5.21 -27.08
C SER A 1192 -17.25 -4.15 -26.65
N PHE A 1193 -18.19 -3.83 -27.56
CA PHE A 1193 -19.21 -2.78 -27.38
C PHE A 1193 -20.65 -3.31 -27.55
N ARG A 1194 -20.98 -4.43 -26.88
CA ARG A 1194 -22.31 -4.91 -26.37
C ARG A 1194 -21.99 -6.14 -25.48
N SER A 1195 -22.68 -6.50 -24.40
CA SER A 1195 -23.80 -5.88 -23.67
C SER A 1195 -23.74 -6.21 -22.18
N ALA A 1196 -23.63 -5.19 -21.32
CA ALA A 1196 -24.07 -5.28 -19.93
C ALA A 1196 -25.49 -4.71 -19.81
N CYS A 1197 -26.48 -5.41 -20.38
CA CYS A 1197 -27.91 -5.15 -20.11
C CYS A 1197 -28.81 -6.31 -20.55
N ARG A 1198 -29.44 -6.96 -19.57
CA ARG A 1198 -30.76 -7.62 -19.62
C ARG A 1198 -31.03 -8.58 -20.80
N LEU A 1199 -30.88 -9.88 -20.51
CA LEU A 1199 -32.07 -10.72 -20.57
C LEU A 1199 -32.74 -10.68 -19.18
N ALA A 1200 -33.98 -10.23 -19.15
CA ALA A 1200 -34.96 -10.55 -18.13
C ALA A 1200 -36.20 -11.02 -18.88
N GLY A 1201 -36.92 -12.01 -18.35
CA GLY A 1201 -38.20 -12.45 -18.90
C GLY A 1201 -38.16 -13.72 -19.77
N ARG A 1202 -38.18 -14.88 -19.11
CA ARG A 1202 -39.18 -15.93 -19.38
C ARG A 1202 -39.53 -16.61 -18.05
N GLY A 1203 -40.82 -16.63 -17.72
CA GLY A 1203 -41.34 -17.16 -16.45
C GLY A 1203 -42.01 -16.06 -15.61
N THR A 1204 -43.34 -16.03 -15.65
CA THR A 1204 -44.29 -15.31 -14.79
C THR A 1204 -43.88 -13.92 -14.31
#